data_AF-A0A971E1M1-F1
#
_entry.id   AF-A0A971E1M1-F1
#
_cell.length_a   1.000
_cell.length_b   1.000
_cell.length_c   1.000
_cell.angle_alpha   90.00
_cell.angle_beta   90.00
_cell.angle_gamma   90.00
#
_symmetry.space_group_name_H-M   'P 1'
#
loop_
_entity.id
_entity.type
_entity.pdbx_description
1 polymer ?
#
loop_
_entity_poly.entity_id
_entity_poly.type
_entity_poly.pdbx_seq_one_letter_code
_entity_poly.pdbx_strand_id
1 'polypeptide(L)'
;MVKSFFKKFVKVCPKTGRIRKFINPGGIYTILLPIVGLIALLWIIVRVVPKPSRIQYPCMQVATPLASGFLAYFSILLISLLAFFKTKKKVFLSPYLIGFTLLLTGFTGTYLINEQRGEADVVLPNSEHVTNAPSGEAKGIYPGRVVWVHNPDATNEKCDPSKAGHGWWMPENNNQEAIDRMISRAIQELTGETSDKSAWNEIFMFHNETRGKGRVNYVQGEKVFIKVNNVSGWGGNFSTRDLSVSENGSYGISETSPQVVLAVLRHLVNVIGVNQSDIYVGDPMRNLYKHCYDMWHDEFPDVHYMSHDDYASLGREKVVPSTTARIFYSDKGTVLRENVWDAMRPGGDNVTDDYLYTVYEEAEYLLNLPMLKGHKRAGITMFAKNHFGSHTRSDASHLHNGLVDPQETPNKPGVSRTDYGMYRVQVDIMGHKLLGKKNLVYIMDALWSADQEVSYPKKFTMAPFNTDWMSSVFVSLDPVAIESVGYDFLRAEFKSTRNLNDGAGTYPQKPAADDYLHQASDPALWPEGVVYAPDGDGVALKSLGVHEHWNNPTDKKYSRNLGLNEGIELVSVKLSGVGVERLTTAGFEVRQNYPNPFNTITTISYTLPVDTNVEIIVYDNVGRKVSTVVAGSKKAGTYTVEFDGSQLPTGNYFYKVVANDYSATKRFAIVR
;
A
#
# COMPACT_ATOMS: atom_id res chain seq x y z
N MET A 1 -53.06 1.21 46.60
CA MET A 1 -52.59 0.53 45.36
C MET A 1 -51.20 1.00 44.90
N VAL A 2 -50.87 2.30 44.97
CA VAL A 2 -49.58 2.88 44.50
C VAL A 2 -48.34 2.41 45.31
N LYS A 3 -48.44 2.22 46.63
CA LYS A 3 -47.32 1.76 47.49
C LYS A 3 -46.89 0.30 47.25
N SER A 4 -47.76 -0.54 46.68
CA SER A 4 -47.44 -1.95 46.36
C SER A 4 -46.67 -2.08 45.06
N PHE A 5 -46.96 -1.21 44.09
CA PHE A 5 -46.29 -1.15 42.80
C PHE A 5 -44.81 -0.74 42.94
N PHE A 6 -44.53 0.30 43.74
CA PHE A 6 -43.16 0.82 43.93
C PHE A 6 -42.18 -0.17 44.56
N LYS A 7 -42.65 -1.10 45.40
CA LYS A 7 -41.80 -2.14 46.02
C LYS A 7 -41.25 -3.17 45.01
N LYS A 8 -41.80 -3.27 43.80
CA LYS A 8 -41.30 -4.17 42.75
C LYS A 8 -40.03 -3.65 42.04
N PHE A 9 -39.74 -2.35 42.15
CA PHE A 9 -38.70 -1.70 41.35
C PHE A 9 -37.48 -1.26 42.17
N VAL A 10 -37.54 -1.35 43.51
CA VAL A 10 -36.50 -0.81 44.39
C VAL A 10 -36.32 -1.67 45.65
N LYS A 11 -35.07 -2.06 45.97
CA LYS A 11 -34.71 -2.65 47.26
C LYS A 11 -34.34 -1.53 48.25
N VAL A 12 -35.03 -1.50 49.39
CA VAL A 12 -34.88 -0.45 50.42
C VAL A 12 -34.31 -1.08 51.71
N CYS A 13 -33.42 -0.36 52.41
CA CYS A 13 -32.87 -0.81 53.69
C CYS A 13 -33.95 -0.79 54.79
N PRO A 14 -34.22 -1.90 55.50
CA PRO A 14 -35.32 -1.96 56.47
C PRO A 14 -35.07 -1.16 57.75
N LYS A 15 -33.82 -0.82 58.09
CA LYS A 15 -33.50 0.02 59.27
C LYS A 15 -33.52 1.52 59.01
N THR A 16 -33.20 1.97 57.79
CA THR A 16 -32.99 3.41 57.50
C THR A 16 -33.89 3.97 56.42
N GLY A 17 -34.68 3.14 55.72
CA GLY A 17 -35.59 3.59 54.66
C GLY A 17 -34.91 4.10 53.37
N ARG A 18 -33.57 4.07 53.29
CA ARG A 18 -32.82 4.50 52.10
C ARG A 18 -32.77 3.42 51.00
N ILE A 19 -32.85 3.87 49.75
CA ILE A 19 -32.81 3.03 48.54
C ILE A 19 -31.39 2.46 48.35
N ARG A 20 -31.27 1.14 48.20
CA ARG A 20 -29.99 0.44 48.03
C ARG A 20 -29.70 0.00 46.60
N LYS A 21 -30.74 -0.35 45.82
CA LYS A 21 -30.59 -0.87 44.44
C LYS A 21 -31.91 -0.76 43.68
N PHE A 22 -31.87 -0.34 42.42
CA PHE A 22 -33.01 -0.45 41.49
C PHE A 22 -33.04 -1.85 40.87
N ILE A 23 -34.22 -2.48 40.85
CA ILE A 23 -34.43 -3.80 40.24
C ILE A 23 -34.92 -3.55 38.81
N ASN A 24 -34.13 -3.96 37.82
CA ASN A 24 -34.47 -3.83 36.40
C ASN A 24 -35.51 -4.91 36.03
N PRO A 25 -36.77 -4.58 35.72
CA PRO A 25 -37.75 -5.55 35.29
C PRO A 25 -37.67 -5.66 33.77
N GLY A 26 -37.25 -6.81 33.26
CA GLY A 26 -37.12 -7.11 31.83
C GLY A 26 -38.41 -7.04 30.99
N GLY A 27 -39.48 -6.39 31.47
CA GLY A 27 -40.75 -6.20 30.77
C GLY A 27 -41.16 -4.73 30.55
N ILE A 28 -40.38 -3.75 31.04
CA ILE A 28 -40.77 -2.33 30.87
C ILE A 28 -40.46 -1.83 29.45
N TYR A 29 -39.40 -2.35 28.83
CA TYR A 29 -39.01 -2.04 27.45
C TYR A 29 -40.04 -2.51 26.42
N THR A 30 -40.75 -3.60 26.70
CA THR A 30 -41.80 -4.17 25.82
C THR A 30 -43.03 -3.26 25.71
N ILE A 31 -43.29 -2.42 26.71
CA ILE A 31 -44.39 -1.45 26.73
C ILE A 31 -43.91 -0.06 26.31
N LEU A 32 -42.68 0.31 26.66
CA LEU A 32 -42.12 1.63 26.32
C LEU A 32 -41.87 1.80 24.82
N LEU A 33 -41.41 0.75 24.13
CA LEU A 33 -41.09 0.80 22.70
C LEU A 33 -42.28 1.21 21.82
N PRO A 34 -43.49 0.61 21.92
CA PRO A 34 -44.63 1.02 21.11
C PRO A 34 -45.15 2.42 21.46
N ILE A 35 -45.06 2.84 22.72
CA ILE A 35 -45.53 4.16 23.15
C ILE A 35 -44.60 5.26 22.61
N VAL A 36 -43.29 5.10 22.78
CA VAL A 36 -42.29 6.08 22.29
C VAL A 36 -42.30 6.14 20.77
N GLY A 37 -42.41 4.99 20.10
CA GLY A 37 -42.50 4.92 18.65
C GLY A 37 -43.76 5.58 18.07
N LEU A 38 -44.93 5.40 18.72
CA LEU A 38 -46.18 6.07 18.32
C LEU A 38 -46.11 7.58 18.54
N ILE A 39 -45.55 8.04 19.66
CA ILE A 39 -45.35 9.47 19.93
C ILE A 39 -44.43 10.08 18.88
N ALA A 40 -43.32 9.40 18.52
CA ALA A 40 -42.41 9.84 17.49
C ALA A 40 -43.11 9.92 16.10
N LEU A 41 -43.92 8.92 15.75
CA LEU A 41 -44.69 8.91 14.50
C LEU A 41 -45.69 10.07 14.44
N LEU A 42 -46.47 10.29 15.50
CA LEU A 42 -47.42 11.41 15.57
C LEU A 42 -46.70 12.75 15.51
N TRP A 43 -45.54 12.87 16.15
CA TRP A 43 -44.74 14.09 16.14
C TRP A 43 -44.22 14.42 14.73
N ILE A 44 -43.76 13.41 13.99
CA ILE A 44 -43.36 13.55 12.58
C ILE A 44 -44.56 13.94 11.71
N ILE A 45 -45.70 13.26 11.84
CA ILE A 45 -46.91 13.58 11.06
C ILE A 45 -47.32 15.03 11.29
N VAL A 46 -47.41 15.47 12.54
CA VAL A 46 -47.84 16.84 12.89
C VAL A 46 -46.85 17.90 12.41
N ARG A 47 -45.53 17.62 12.45
CA ARG A 47 -44.52 18.66 12.21
C ARG A 47 -43.99 18.67 10.78
N VAL A 48 -43.84 17.50 10.16
CA VAL A 48 -43.19 17.34 8.85
C VAL A 48 -44.21 17.39 7.72
N VAL A 49 -45.41 16.83 7.85
CA VAL A 49 -46.43 16.87 6.76
C VAL A 49 -46.78 18.31 6.35
N PRO A 50 -47.00 19.27 7.27
CA PRO A 50 -47.28 20.65 6.87
C PRO A 50 -46.07 21.39 6.27
N LYS A 51 -44.83 20.94 6.54
CA LYS A 51 -43.60 21.56 6.02
C LYS A 51 -42.48 20.51 5.96
N PRO A 52 -42.29 19.83 4.81
CA PRO A 52 -41.39 18.69 4.68
C PRO A 52 -39.94 18.96 5.06
N SER A 53 -39.46 20.21 4.87
CA SER A 53 -38.08 20.60 5.20
C SER A 53 -37.72 20.43 6.69
N ARG A 54 -38.71 20.33 7.59
CA ARG A 54 -38.48 20.15 9.03
C ARG A 54 -37.90 18.79 9.40
N ILE A 55 -37.92 17.81 8.49
CA ILE A 55 -37.34 16.49 8.73
C ILE A 55 -35.83 16.54 8.99
N GLN A 56 -35.14 17.58 8.50
CA GLN A 56 -33.70 17.79 8.70
C GLN A 56 -33.36 18.33 10.10
N TYR A 57 -34.34 18.65 10.95
CA TYR A 57 -34.05 19.16 12.28
C TYR A 57 -33.48 18.03 13.17
N PRO A 58 -32.51 18.32 14.06
CA PRO A 58 -31.87 17.30 14.91
C PRO A 58 -32.87 16.44 15.70
N CYS A 59 -33.95 17.06 16.20
CA CYS A 59 -35.00 16.35 16.92
C CYS A 59 -35.84 15.41 16.03
N MET A 60 -36.00 15.73 14.75
CA MET A 60 -36.68 14.88 13.77
C MET A 60 -35.77 13.75 13.29
N GLN A 61 -34.47 13.98 13.19
CA GLN A 61 -33.48 12.94 12.89
C GLN A 61 -33.45 11.86 14.00
N VAL A 62 -33.71 12.23 15.26
CA VAL A 62 -33.88 11.26 16.36
C VAL A 62 -35.25 10.57 16.33
N ALA A 63 -36.32 11.30 16.02
CA ALA A 63 -37.68 10.73 15.97
C ALA A 63 -37.90 9.77 14.80
N THR A 64 -37.24 9.99 13.66
CA THR A 64 -37.44 9.23 12.42
C THR A 64 -37.15 7.73 12.58
N PRO A 65 -36.00 7.28 13.10
CA PRO A 65 -35.74 5.85 13.31
C PRO A 65 -36.70 5.22 14.32
N LEU A 66 -37.15 5.96 15.35
CA LEU A 66 -38.12 5.46 16.33
C LEU A 66 -39.52 5.24 15.71
N ALA A 67 -39.97 6.14 14.85
CA ALA A 67 -41.23 6.01 14.12
C ALA A 67 -41.18 4.88 13.08
N SER A 68 -40.06 4.76 12.33
CA SER A 68 -39.86 3.67 11.37
C SER A 68 -39.81 2.30 12.05
N GLY A 69 -39.14 2.20 13.21
CA GLY A 69 -39.13 0.97 14.02
C GLY A 69 -40.53 0.57 14.50
N PHE A 70 -41.36 1.55 14.88
CA PHE A 70 -42.75 1.32 15.27
C PHE A 70 -43.60 0.80 14.10
N LEU A 71 -43.48 1.39 12.91
CA LEU A 71 -44.21 0.95 11.72
C LEU A 71 -43.81 -0.46 11.30
N ALA A 72 -42.52 -0.79 11.36
CA ALA A 72 -42.04 -2.15 11.10
C ALA A 72 -42.59 -3.16 12.10
N TYR A 73 -42.52 -2.85 13.40
CA TYR A 73 -43.09 -3.69 14.47
C TYR A 73 -44.59 -3.93 14.26
N PHE A 74 -45.36 -2.88 13.97
CA PHE A 74 -46.80 -2.99 13.77
C PHE A 74 -47.16 -3.73 12.47
N SER A 75 -46.37 -3.55 11.41
CA SER A 75 -46.54 -4.29 10.15
C SER A 75 -46.30 -5.79 10.34
N ILE A 76 -45.27 -6.17 11.07
CA ILE A 76 -44.98 -7.58 11.42
C ILE A 76 -46.12 -8.16 12.27
N LEU A 77 -46.62 -7.40 13.24
CA LEU A 77 -47.70 -7.84 14.12
C LEU A 77 -49.01 -8.00 13.34
N LEU A 78 -49.32 -7.08 12.41
CA LEU A 78 -50.46 -7.17 11.51
C LEU A 78 -50.33 -8.34 10.53
N ILE A 79 -49.16 -8.57 9.93
CA ILE A 79 -48.89 -9.72 9.05
C ILE A 79 -49.07 -11.03 9.84
N SER A 80 -48.55 -11.10 11.06
CA SER A 80 -48.68 -12.27 11.93
C SER A 80 -50.15 -12.52 12.32
N LEU A 81 -50.89 -11.45 12.61
CA LEU A 81 -52.32 -11.50 12.92
C LEU A 81 -53.16 -11.91 11.69
N LEU A 82 -52.83 -11.38 10.51
CA LEU A 82 -53.47 -11.74 9.24
C LEU A 82 -53.14 -13.17 8.83
N ALA A 83 -51.92 -13.63 9.06
CA ALA A 83 -51.55 -15.04 8.89
C ALA A 83 -52.35 -15.93 9.85
N PHE A 84 -52.48 -15.54 11.12
CA PHE A 84 -53.30 -16.23 12.12
C PHE A 84 -54.78 -16.29 11.71
N PHE A 85 -55.36 -15.20 11.21
CA PHE A 85 -56.76 -15.15 10.78
C PHE A 85 -57.03 -15.76 9.40
N LYS A 86 -56.06 -15.74 8.46
CA LYS A 86 -56.13 -16.52 7.21
C LYS A 86 -55.99 -18.02 7.45
N THR A 87 -55.51 -18.43 8.62
CA THR A 87 -55.45 -19.83 9.04
C THR A 87 -56.78 -20.26 9.67
N LYS A 88 -57.90 -20.04 8.97
CA LYS A 88 -59.14 -20.81 9.21
C LYS A 88 -59.24 -21.91 8.15
N LYS A 89 -59.10 -23.14 8.65
CA LYS A 89 -59.16 -24.46 8.00
C LYS A 89 -57.85 -24.97 7.35
N LYS A 90 -57.24 -25.94 8.05
CA LYS A 90 -56.30 -26.99 7.59
C LYS A 90 -54.78 -26.73 7.58
N VAL A 91 -54.19 -26.22 8.66
CA VAL A 91 -52.73 -26.41 8.91
C VAL A 91 -52.44 -26.88 10.34
N PHE A 92 -53.24 -27.82 10.83
CA PHE A 92 -52.84 -28.70 11.92
C PHE A 92 -52.89 -30.11 11.35
N LEU A 93 -51.74 -30.60 10.84
CA LEU A 93 -51.38 -32.04 10.70
C LEU A 93 -50.12 -32.30 9.85
N SER A 94 -49.14 -31.38 9.77
CA SER A 94 -47.80 -31.78 9.31
C SER A 94 -46.70 -31.17 10.18
N PRO A 95 -46.15 -31.91 11.15
CA PRO A 95 -44.99 -31.46 11.93
C PRO A 95 -43.77 -31.16 11.04
N TYR A 96 -43.74 -31.69 9.81
CA TYR A 96 -42.68 -31.47 8.84
C TYR A 96 -42.70 -30.07 8.21
N LEU A 97 -43.87 -29.44 8.08
CA LEU A 97 -43.96 -28.11 7.44
C LEU A 97 -43.50 -27.00 8.40
N ILE A 98 -43.80 -27.14 9.69
CA ILE A 98 -43.27 -26.25 10.74
C ILE A 98 -41.76 -26.47 10.90
N GLY A 99 -41.31 -27.72 10.89
CA GLY A 99 -39.88 -28.06 10.95
C GLY A 99 -39.10 -27.50 9.74
N PHE A 100 -39.63 -27.64 8.53
CA PHE A 100 -39.00 -27.13 7.31
C PHE A 100 -38.96 -25.60 7.29
N THR A 101 -40.01 -24.93 7.76
CA THR A 101 -40.03 -23.45 7.84
C THR A 101 -39.07 -22.93 8.89
N LEU A 102 -38.96 -23.59 10.05
CA LEU A 102 -37.98 -23.26 11.10
C LEU A 102 -36.54 -23.55 10.68
N LEU A 103 -36.31 -24.60 9.88
CA LEU A 103 -35.02 -24.89 9.28
C LEU A 103 -34.66 -23.84 8.22
N LEU A 104 -35.61 -23.43 7.37
CA LEU A 104 -35.37 -22.42 6.35
C LEU A 104 -35.12 -21.04 6.95
N THR A 105 -35.89 -20.63 7.97
CA THR A 105 -35.66 -19.38 8.71
C THR A 105 -34.43 -19.45 9.60
N GLY A 106 -34.09 -20.65 10.11
CA GLY A 106 -32.82 -20.91 10.76
C GLY A 106 -31.64 -20.70 9.83
N PHE A 107 -31.68 -21.27 8.62
CA PHE A 107 -30.61 -21.16 7.60
C PHE A 107 -30.50 -19.76 6.99
N THR A 108 -31.63 -19.12 6.67
CA THR A 108 -31.61 -17.72 6.19
C THR A 108 -31.27 -16.76 7.32
N GLY A 109 -31.66 -17.06 8.55
CA GLY A 109 -31.25 -16.32 9.75
C GLY A 109 -29.75 -16.41 9.99
N THR A 110 -29.13 -17.59 9.94
CA THR A 110 -27.68 -17.73 10.06
C THR A 110 -26.92 -17.19 8.85
N TYR A 111 -27.46 -17.32 7.64
CA TYR A 111 -26.87 -16.72 6.44
C TYR A 111 -26.87 -15.18 6.53
N LEU A 112 -28.00 -14.56 6.89
CA LEU A 112 -28.12 -13.11 7.06
C LEU A 112 -27.36 -12.59 8.30
N ILE A 113 -27.26 -13.37 9.38
CA ILE A 113 -26.42 -13.02 10.55
C ILE A 113 -24.93 -13.17 10.23
N ASN A 114 -24.53 -14.10 9.35
CA ASN A 114 -23.14 -14.18 8.87
C ASN A 114 -22.81 -13.08 7.85
N GLU A 115 -23.75 -12.68 6.99
CA GLU A 115 -23.54 -11.56 6.06
C GLU A 115 -23.53 -10.20 6.78
N GLN A 116 -24.33 -10.03 7.85
CA GLN A 116 -24.27 -8.85 8.74
C GLN A 116 -23.14 -8.87 9.76
N ARG A 117 -22.30 -9.92 9.78
CA ARG A 117 -21.01 -9.91 10.50
C ARG A 117 -19.86 -9.39 9.64
N GLY A 118 -20.15 -8.65 8.57
CA GLY A 118 -19.24 -7.58 8.16
C GLY A 118 -19.01 -6.67 9.36
N GLU A 119 -17.75 -6.45 9.72
CA GLU A 119 -17.34 -5.57 10.81
C GLU A 119 -18.20 -4.31 10.82
N ALA A 120 -18.93 -4.06 11.90
CA ALA A 120 -19.65 -2.81 12.04
C ALA A 120 -18.59 -1.69 11.94
N ASP A 121 -18.60 -0.92 10.85
CA ASP A 121 -17.76 0.25 10.67
C ASP A 121 -17.90 1.14 11.90
N VAL A 122 -16.87 1.08 12.76
CA VAL A 122 -16.78 1.98 13.90
C VAL A 122 -16.53 3.35 13.29
N VAL A 123 -17.55 4.20 13.33
CA VAL A 123 -17.39 5.63 13.05
C VAL A 123 -16.53 6.18 14.17
N LEU A 124 -15.22 6.18 13.95
CA LEU A 124 -14.26 6.70 14.90
C LEU A 124 -14.29 8.23 14.83
N PRO A 125 -14.34 8.94 15.97
CA PRO A 125 -14.28 10.39 15.98
C PRO A 125 -12.94 10.83 15.37
N ASN A 126 -13.00 11.65 14.31
CA ASN A 126 -11.82 12.33 13.78
C ASN A 126 -11.12 13.05 14.94
N SER A 127 -9.90 12.65 15.29
CA SER A 127 -8.95 13.62 15.80
C SER A 127 -8.86 14.71 14.73
N GLU A 128 -9.09 15.97 15.09
CA GLU A 128 -8.90 17.06 14.13
C GLU A 128 -7.40 17.17 13.84
N HIS A 129 -6.98 16.74 12.66
CA HIS A 129 -5.59 16.84 12.24
C HIS A 129 -5.31 18.30 11.90
N VAL A 130 -4.28 18.85 12.52
CA VAL A 130 -3.86 20.23 12.26
C VAL A 130 -3.07 20.23 10.96
N THR A 131 -3.61 20.92 9.95
CA THR A 131 -2.97 21.04 8.65
C THR A 131 -1.80 22.01 8.72
N ASN A 132 -0.72 21.76 7.97
CA ASN A 132 0.41 22.66 7.83
C ASN A 132 1.07 23.07 9.17
N ALA A 133 1.13 22.12 10.11
CA ALA A 133 1.79 22.28 11.41
C ALA A 133 2.98 21.31 11.51
N PRO A 134 4.13 21.64 10.91
CA PRO A 134 5.30 20.76 10.90
C PRO A 134 5.84 20.53 12.30
N SER A 135 6.23 19.28 12.56
CA SER A 135 6.92 18.81 13.76
C SER A 135 8.13 17.97 13.37
N GLY A 136 9.19 18.05 14.15
CA GLY A 136 10.47 17.38 13.85
C GLY A 136 11.37 18.14 12.88
N GLU A 137 12.44 17.47 12.45
CA GLU A 137 13.51 18.02 11.63
C GLU A 137 13.54 17.30 10.28
N ALA A 138 13.23 18.06 9.23
CA ALA A 138 13.17 17.56 7.87
C ALA A 138 14.53 17.02 7.39
N LYS A 139 14.53 15.86 6.72
CA LYS A 139 15.75 15.17 6.22
C LYS A 139 15.82 15.12 4.69
N GLY A 140 16.99 14.81 4.16
CA GLY A 140 17.25 14.68 2.72
C GLY A 140 18.04 15.82 2.10
N ILE A 141 18.47 15.63 0.85
CA ILE A 141 19.20 16.62 0.03
C ILE A 141 18.39 17.92 -0.07
N TYR A 142 17.09 17.79 -0.33
CA TYR A 142 16.11 18.83 -0.10
C TYR A 142 15.28 18.42 1.13
N PRO A 143 15.48 19.07 2.29
CA PRO A 143 14.86 18.65 3.53
C PRO A 143 13.33 18.51 3.44
N GLY A 144 12.79 17.33 3.77
CA GLY A 144 11.35 17.05 3.79
C GLY A 144 10.73 16.85 2.41
N ARG A 145 11.54 16.74 1.35
CA ARG A 145 11.03 16.50 -0.01
C ARG A 145 10.48 15.09 -0.14
N VAL A 146 9.26 14.99 -0.65
CA VAL A 146 8.65 13.76 -1.15
C VAL A 146 8.30 13.98 -2.61
N VAL A 147 8.87 13.17 -3.49
CA VAL A 147 8.53 13.17 -4.91
C VAL A 147 7.39 12.19 -5.12
N TRP A 148 6.34 12.63 -5.79
CA TRP A 148 5.21 11.81 -6.21
C TRP A 148 5.12 11.82 -7.73
N VAL A 149 5.45 10.69 -8.35
CA VAL A 149 5.30 10.50 -9.80
C VAL A 149 4.01 9.73 -10.07
N HIS A 150 3.12 10.30 -10.88
CA HIS A 150 1.88 9.67 -11.32
C HIS A 150 1.87 9.53 -12.84
N ASN A 151 1.62 8.31 -13.33
CA ASN A 151 1.48 8.01 -14.74
C ASN A 151 0.32 7.02 -14.98
N PRO A 152 -0.84 7.45 -15.49
CA PRO A 152 -1.97 6.53 -15.72
C PRO A 152 -1.65 5.44 -16.76
N ASP A 153 -0.67 5.67 -17.64
CA ASP A 153 -0.26 4.66 -18.64
C ASP A 153 0.55 3.51 -18.02
N ALA A 154 0.91 3.59 -16.73
CA ALA A 154 1.71 2.56 -16.04
C ALA A 154 0.92 1.29 -15.71
N THR A 155 -0.39 1.41 -15.51
CA THR A 155 -1.26 0.28 -15.17
C THR A 155 -2.41 0.16 -16.16
N ASN A 156 -2.95 -1.04 -16.30
CA ASN A 156 -4.11 -1.30 -17.13
C ASN A 156 -5.40 -0.97 -16.36
N GLU A 157 -6.07 0.11 -16.73
CA GLU A 157 -7.37 0.53 -16.18
C GLU A 157 -8.44 -0.58 -16.19
N LYS A 158 -8.31 -1.58 -17.08
CA LYS A 158 -9.25 -2.70 -17.25
C LYS A 158 -8.90 -3.96 -16.45
N CYS A 159 -7.78 -3.95 -15.73
CA CYS A 159 -7.41 -5.06 -14.86
C CYS A 159 -8.54 -5.37 -13.88
N ASP A 160 -8.82 -6.64 -13.62
CA ASP A 160 -9.77 -7.08 -12.59
C ASP A 160 -9.06 -8.05 -11.66
N PRO A 161 -8.33 -7.53 -10.65
CA PRO A 161 -7.49 -8.36 -9.79
C PRO A 161 -8.29 -9.30 -8.88
N SER A 162 -9.63 -9.18 -8.84
CA SER A 162 -10.51 -10.09 -8.12
C SER A 162 -10.71 -11.43 -8.84
N LYS A 163 -10.34 -11.54 -10.13
CA LYS A 163 -10.52 -12.74 -10.94
C LYS A 163 -9.19 -13.45 -11.16
N ALA A 164 -9.20 -14.77 -10.94
CA ALA A 164 -8.11 -15.65 -11.31
C ALA A 164 -7.71 -15.44 -12.78
N GLY A 165 -6.41 -15.41 -13.06
CA GLY A 165 -5.88 -15.15 -14.41
C GLY A 165 -5.81 -13.68 -14.82
N HIS A 166 -6.28 -12.74 -13.99
CA HIS A 166 -6.22 -11.30 -14.24
C HIS A 166 -5.42 -10.55 -13.17
N GLY A 167 -4.31 -11.14 -12.72
CA GLY A 167 -3.50 -10.63 -11.61
C GLY A 167 -2.89 -9.26 -11.92
N TRP A 168 -2.89 -8.38 -10.92
CA TRP A 168 -2.33 -7.04 -11.04
C TRP A 168 -0.81 -7.06 -11.34
N TRP A 169 -0.09 -8.13 -11.01
CA TRP A 169 1.33 -8.31 -11.30
C TRP A 169 1.63 -8.74 -12.74
N MET A 170 0.62 -9.08 -13.55
CA MET A 170 0.83 -9.67 -14.87
C MET A 170 1.37 -8.64 -15.89
N PRO A 171 2.20 -9.05 -16.86
CA PRO A 171 2.78 -8.13 -17.85
C PRO A 171 1.76 -7.33 -18.64
N GLU A 172 0.63 -7.93 -19.03
CA GLU A 172 -0.45 -7.25 -19.76
C GLU A 172 -1.14 -6.14 -18.95
N ASN A 173 -0.99 -6.15 -17.62
CA ASN A 173 -1.56 -5.15 -16.73
C ASN A 173 -0.59 -4.04 -16.38
N ASN A 174 0.68 -4.14 -16.78
CA ASN A 174 1.72 -3.19 -16.40
C ASN A 174 2.55 -2.75 -17.61
N ASN A 175 2.66 -1.44 -17.81
CA ASN A 175 3.55 -0.88 -18.80
C ASN A 175 4.95 -0.69 -18.19
N GLN A 176 5.82 -1.68 -18.34
CA GLN A 176 7.17 -1.64 -17.75
C GLN A 176 7.96 -0.40 -18.17
N GLU A 177 7.87 0.02 -19.44
CA GLU A 177 8.61 1.19 -19.93
C GLU A 177 8.15 2.48 -19.22
N ALA A 178 6.84 2.61 -18.98
CA ALA A 178 6.29 3.72 -18.21
C ALA A 178 6.78 3.70 -16.75
N ILE A 179 6.83 2.51 -16.13
CA ILE A 179 7.30 2.32 -14.75
C ILE A 179 8.79 2.64 -14.63
N ASP A 180 9.62 2.21 -15.58
CA ASP A 180 11.06 2.55 -15.62
C ASP A 180 11.26 4.08 -15.65
N ARG A 181 10.49 4.79 -16.49
CA ARG A 181 10.53 6.26 -16.55
C ARG A 181 10.05 6.92 -15.26
N MET A 182 9.09 6.32 -14.57
CA MET A 182 8.63 6.84 -13.28
C MET A 182 9.74 6.77 -12.23
N ILE A 183 10.48 5.66 -12.14
CA ILE A 183 11.60 5.51 -11.20
C ILE A 183 12.73 6.49 -11.55
N SER A 184 13.14 6.55 -12.81
CA SER A 184 14.14 7.50 -13.30
C SER A 184 13.77 8.95 -12.95
N ARG A 185 12.54 9.36 -13.27
CA ARG A 185 12.11 10.73 -12.97
C ARG A 185 12.00 11.00 -11.47
N ALA A 186 11.59 10.01 -10.68
CA ALA A 186 11.45 10.18 -9.24
C ALA A 186 12.80 10.48 -8.57
N ILE A 187 13.86 9.74 -8.91
CA ILE A 187 15.20 9.95 -8.32
C ILE A 187 15.85 11.26 -8.81
N GLN A 188 15.62 11.65 -10.07
CA GLN A 188 16.12 12.91 -10.62
C GLN A 188 15.49 14.10 -9.89
N GLU A 189 14.17 14.10 -9.69
CA GLU A 189 13.46 15.17 -8.96
C GLU A 189 13.79 15.19 -7.47
N LEU A 190 14.08 14.02 -6.89
CA LEU A 190 14.47 13.90 -5.49
C LEU A 190 15.79 14.63 -5.22
N THR A 191 16.72 14.55 -6.18
CA THR A 191 18.09 15.04 -6.05
C THR A 191 18.33 16.38 -6.76
N GLY A 192 17.46 16.77 -7.69
CA GLY A 192 17.65 17.93 -8.56
C GLY A 192 18.61 17.67 -9.73
N GLU A 193 19.09 16.43 -9.88
CA GLU A 193 20.02 16.03 -10.93
C GLU A 193 19.32 15.69 -12.24
N THR A 194 20.01 15.85 -13.36
CA THR A 194 19.43 15.67 -14.71
C THR A 194 19.70 14.29 -15.33
N SER A 195 20.39 13.40 -14.62
CA SER A 195 20.66 12.03 -15.08
C SER A 195 20.55 11.04 -13.93
N ASP A 196 20.17 9.80 -14.23
CA ASP A 196 20.03 8.75 -13.22
C ASP A 196 21.33 8.49 -12.47
N LYS A 197 22.47 8.51 -13.18
CA LYS A 197 23.78 8.27 -12.58
C LYS A 197 24.17 9.36 -11.58
N SER A 198 24.00 10.63 -11.95
CA SER A 198 24.25 11.75 -11.03
C SER A 198 23.30 11.71 -9.83
N ALA A 199 22.02 11.42 -10.05
CA ALA A 199 21.03 11.30 -9.00
C ALA A 199 21.41 10.21 -7.98
N TRP A 200 21.78 9.02 -8.44
CA TRP A 200 22.22 7.95 -7.54
C TRP A 200 23.51 8.28 -6.80
N ASN A 201 24.50 8.86 -7.48
CA ASN A 201 25.74 9.27 -6.82
C ASN A 201 25.45 10.22 -5.65
N GLU A 202 24.54 11.18 -5.85
CA GLU A 202 24.14 12.14 -4.82
C GLU A 202 23.40 11.45 -3.66
N ILE A 203 22.51 10.50 -3.94
CA ILE A 203 21.84 9.67 -2.91
C ILE A 203 22.86 8.91 -2.05
N PHE A 204 23.84 8.22 -2.66
CA PHE A 204 24.87 7.49 -1.93
C PHE A 204 25.76 8.43 -1.11
N MET A 205 26.23 9.52 -1.72
CA MET A 205 27.07 10.51 -1.05
C MET A 205 26.37 11.12 0.17
N PHE A 206 25.11 11.50 0.03
CA PHE A 206 24.29 12.02 1.12
C PHE A 206 24.09 10.96 2.22
N HIS A 207 23.73 9.73 1.86
CA HIS A 207 23.50 8.65 2.82
C HIS A 207 24.77 8.30 3.61
N ASN A 208 25.91 8.19 2.93
CA ASN A 208 27.19 7.91 3.58
C ASN A 208 27.62 9.07 4.51
N GLU A 209 27.40 10.32 4.09
CA GLU A 209 27.70 11.50 4.91
C GLU A 209 26.87 11.54 6.20
N THR A 210 25.55 11.33 6.09
CA THR A 210 24.64 11.31 7.25
C THR A 210 24.94 10.18 8.24
N ARG A 211 25.62 9.11 7.79
CA ARG A 211 26.08 7.99 8.62
C ARG A 211 27.53 8.15 9.10
N GLY A 212 28.14 9.32 8.92
CA GLY A 212 29.49 9.61 9.41
C GLY A 212 30.61 8.92 8.61
N LYS A 213 30.32 8.40 7.42
CA LYS A 213 31.32 7.82 6.50
C LYS A 213 31.96 8.87 5.58
N GLY A 214 31.51 10.12 5.68
CA GLY A 214 31.88 11.20 4.77
C GLY A 214 31.12 11.12 3.45
N ARG A 215 31.30 12.15 2.62
CA ARG A 215 30.58 12.30 1.36
C ARG A 215 31.23 11.48 0.24
N VAL A 216 31.03 10.17 0.31
CA VAL A 216 31.63 9.18 -0.61
C VAL A 216 30.54 8.41 -1.35
N ASN A 217 30.82 8.03 -2.59
CA ASN A 217 29.89 7.24 -3.40
C ASN A 217 29.94 5.75 -3.02
N TYR A 218 29.07 4.93 -3.63
CA TYR A 218 29.12 3.47 -3.58
C TYR A 218 30.53 2.92 -3.87
N VAL A 219 30.94 1.91 -3.11
CA VAL A 219 32.18 1.17 -3.31
C VAL A 219 31.88 -0.27 -3.74
N GLN A 220 32.57 -0.75 -4.78
CA GLN A 220 32.38 -2.11 -5.30
C GLN A 220 32.51 -3.17 -4.20
N GLY A 221 31.57 -4.11 -4.17
CA GLY A 221 31.51 -5.18 -3.16
C GLY A 221 30.69 -4.83 -1.93
N GLU A 222 30.25 -3.58 -1.77
CA GLU A 222 29.23 -3.25 -0.76
C GLU A 222 27.89 -3.89 -1.15
N LYS A 223 27.31 -4.63 -0.21
CA LYS A 223 26.08 -5.39 -0.42
C LYS A 223 24.84 -4.50 -0.33
N VAL A 224 23.86 -4.75 -1.21
CA VAL A 224 22.56 -4.07 -1.24
C VAL A 224 21.44 -5.08 -0.98
N PHE A 225 20.55 -4.78 -0.05
CA PHE A 225 19.36 -5.60 0.18
C PHE A 225 18.08 -4.83 -0.18
N ILE A 226 17.26 -5.40 -1.07
CA ILE A 226 15.92 -4.92 -1.42
C ILE A 226 14.88 -5.70 -0.61
N LYS A 227 14.30 -5.04 0.41
CA LYS A 227 13.20 -5.59 1.21
C LYS A 227 11.87 -5.30 0.53
N VAL A 228 11.26 -6.34 -0.03
CA VAL A 228 9.91 -6.27 -0.61
C VAL A 228 8.84 -6.60 0.43
N ASN A 229 7.59 -6.22 0.17
CA ASN A 229 6.43 -6.71 0.89
C ASN A 229 5.93 -7.97 0.18
N ASN A 230 6.04 -9.14 0.82
CA ASN A 230 5.45 -10.39 0.32
C ASN A 230 4.46 -10.97 1.34
N VAL A 231 3.58 -10.11 1.89
CA VAL A 231 2.73 -10.48 3.03
C VAL A 231 1.98 -11.77 2.78
N SER A 232 1.56 -12.03 1.54
CA SER A 232 0.70 -13.15 1.12
C SER A 232 1.42 -14.48 0.91
N GLY A 233 2.76 -14.48 0.91
CA GLY A 233 3.63 -15.64 0.66
C GLY A 233 3.69 -16.68 1.80
N TRP A 234 2.55 -17.02 2.41
CA TRP A 234 2.40 -18.06 3.44
C TRP A 234 1.81 -19.37 2.86
N GLY A 235 1.94 -20.46 3.60
CA GLY A 235 1.50 -21.80 3.15
C GLY A 235 0.02 -21.86 2.77
N GLY A 236 -0.28 -22.44 1.61
CA GLY A 236 -1.64 -22.53 1.06
C GLY A 236 -1.99 -21.41 0.07
N ASN A 237 -1.23 -20.32 0.03
CA ASN A 237 -1.41 -19.24 -0.95
C ASN A 237 -0.51 -19.35 -2.20
N PHE A 238 0.34 -20.38 -2.24
CA PHE A 238 1.18 -20.70 -3.37
C PHE A 238 1.26 -22.21 -3.57
N SER A 239 1.59 -22.62 -4.80
CA SER A 239 1.93 -23.99 -5.16
C SER A 239 3.34 -24.32 -4.67
N THR A 240 3.49 -25.32 -3.80
CA THR A 240 4.82 -25.77 -3.34
C THR A 240 5.64 -26.47 -4.43
N ARG A 241 5.03 -26.75 -5.60
CA ARG A 241 5.71 -27.38 -6.74
C ARG A 241 6.59 -26.39 -7.52
N ASP A 242 6.15 -25.15 -7.63
CA ASP A 242 6.74 -24.14 -8.53
C ASP A 242 6.66 -22.69 -7.99
N LEU A 243 6.13 -22.50 -6.77
CA LEU A 243 5.91 -21.21 -6.10
C LEU A 243 4.99 -20.25 -6.85
N SER A 244 4.17 -20.75 -7.78
CA SER A 244 3.13 -19.93 -8.40
C SER A 244 2.06 -19.57 -7.37
N VAL A 245 1.40 -18.42 -7.55
CA VAL A 245 0.23 -18.07 -6.75
C VAL A 245 -0.86 -19.13 -6.88
N SER A 246 -1.56 -19.42 -5.79
CA SER A 246 -2.71 -20.33 -5.80
C SER A 246 -3.99 -19.58 -6.17
N GLU A 247 -4.83 -20.18 -7.01
CA GLU A 247 -6.18 -19.66 -7.31
C GLU A 247 -7.16 -20.03 -6.19
N ASN A 248 -7.14 -19.26 -5.09
CA ASN A 248 -8.00 -19.44 -3.92
C ASN A 248 -8.71 -18.12 -3.55
N GLY A 249 -9.43 -18.09 -2.41
CA GLY A 249 -10.13 -16.87 -1.95
C GLY A 249 -9.21 -15.69 -1.55
N SER A 250 -7.90 -15.91 -1.50
CA SER A 250 -6.84 -14.93 -1.26
C SER A 250 -6.06 -14.59 -2.54
N TYR A 251 -6.52 -15.03 -3.71
CA TYR A 251 -5.96 -14.63 -4.99
C TYR A 251 -6.08 -13.11 -5.18
N GLY A 252 -5.04 -12.50 -5.76
CA GLY A 252 -5.08 -11.08 -6.11
C GLY A 252 -4.67 -10.13 -5.00
N ILE A 253 -4.28 -10.63 -3.81
CA ILE A 253 -3.70 -9.79 -2.74
C ILE A 253 -2.56 -8.97 -3.33
N SER A 254 -2.58 -7.68 -3.00
CA SER A 254 -1.59 -6.73 -3.51
C SER A 254 -0.44 -6.52 -2.54
N GLU A 255 0.74 -6.50 -3.12
CA GLU A 255 2.02 -6.39 -2.45
C GLU A 255 3.03 -5.75 -3.41
N THR A 256 4.33 -5.75 -3.10
CA THR A 256 5.28 -4.95 -3.89
C THR A 256 5.31 -5.40 -5.36
N SER A 257 5.14 -4.46 -6.28
CA SER A 257 5.06 -4.74 -7.71
C SER A 257 6.40 -5.24 -8.26
N PRO A 258 6.41 -6.40 -8.96
CA PRO A 258 7.61 -6.90 -9.62
C PRO A 258 8.27 -5.87 -10.54
N GLN A 259 7.46 -5.05 -11.20
CA GLN A 259 7.88 -4.06 -12.18
C GLN A 259 8.68 -2.90 -11.54
N VAL A 260 8.29 -2.49 -10.33
CA VAL A 260 9.03 -1.46 -9.57
C VAL A 260 10.37 -2.00 -9.11
N VAL A 261 10.42 -3.24 -8.63
CA VAL A 261 11.67 -3.90 -8.22
C VAL A 261 12.59 -4.11 -9.43
N LEU A 262 12.05 -4.51 -10.59
CA LEU A 262 12.84 -4.67 -11.81
C LEU A 262 13.48 -3.35 -12.25
N ALA A 263 12.73 -2.24 -12.21
CA ALA A 263 13.25 -0.91 -12.49
C ALA A 263 14.38 -0.53 -11.52
N VAL A 264 14.24 -0.83 -10.23
CA VAL A 264 15.31 -0.61 -9.23
C VAL A 264 16.53 -1.49 -9.49
N LEU A 265 16.34 -2.77 -9.82
CA LEU A 265 17.46 -3.66 -10.18
C LEU A 265 18.23 -3.15 -11.40
N ARG A 266 17.53 -2.69 -12.44
CA ARG A 266 18.15 -2.03 -13.61
C ARG A 266 18.97 -0.82 -13.22
N HIS A 267 18.50 -0.01 -12.28
CA HIS A 267 19.24 1.13 -11.77
C HIS A 267 20.50 0.69 -10.99
N LEU A 268 20.38 -0.26 -10.07
CA LEU A 268 21.52 -0.79 -9.31
C LEU A 268 22.60 -1.38 -10.23
N VAL A 269 22.21 -2.22 -11.19
CA VAL A 269 23.16 -2.95 -12.03
C VAL A 269 23.67 -2.09 -13.19
N ASN A 270 22.77 -1.47 -13.96
CA ASN A 270 23.13 -0.83 -15.24
C ASN A 270 23.53 0.64 -15.08
N VAL A 271 23.05 1.33 -14.05
CA VAL A 271 23.35 2.77 -13.83
C VAL A 271 24.45 2.95 -12.79
N ILE A 272 24.32 2.29 -11.64
CA ILE A 272 25.26 2.40 -10.53
C ILE A 272 26.48 1.49 -10.73
N GLY A 273 26.26 0.28 -11.26
CA GLY A 273 27.33 -0.72 -11.46
C GLY A 273 27.52 -1.67 -10.28
N VAL A 274 26.51 -1.85 -9.43
CA VAL A 274 26.52 -2.87 -8.37
C VAL A 274 26.58 -4.26 -9.02
N ASN A 275 27.49 -5.13 -8.58
CA ASN A 275 27.49 -6.51 -9.07
C ASN A 275 26.17 -7.18 -8.67
N GLN A 276 25.61 -7.98 -9.56
CA GLN A 276 24.40 -8.76 -9.27
C GLN A 276 24.57 -9.63 -8.02
N SER A 277 25.74 -10.27 -7.86
CA SER A 277 26.08 -11.10 -6.69
C SER A 277 26.21 -10.35 -5.37
N ASP A 278 26.19 -9.02 -5.39
CA ASP A 278 26.18 -8.18 -4.19
C ASP A 278 24.76 -7.68 -3.85
N ILE A 279 23.75 -8.10 -4.63
CA ILE A 279 22.35 -7.70 -4.46
C ILE A 279 21.53 -8.87 -3.92
N TYR A 280 20.72 -8.59 -2.90
CA TYR A 280 19.78 -9.52 -2.29
C TYR A 280 18.35 -8.97 -2.43
N VAL A 281 17.37 -9.81 -2.72
CA VAL A 281 15.97 -9.41 -2.87
C VAL A 281 15.05 -10.40 -2.16
N GLY A 282 14.14 -9.92 -1.32
CA GLY A 282 13.11 -10.79 -0.71
C GLY A 282 12.46 -10.22 0.54
N ASP A 283 11.60 -11.04 1.15
CA ASP A 283 11.02 -10.80 2.47
C ASP A 283 11.44 -11.94 3.40
N PRO A 284 12.28 -11.71 4.42
CA PRO A 284 12.83 -12.80 5.21
C PRO A 284 11.81 -13.68 5.95
N MET A 285 10.60 -13.18 6.21
CA MET A 285 9.55 -13.95 6.89
C MET A 285 8.57 -14.62 5.91
N ARG A 286 8.72 -14.43 4.59
CA ARG A 286 7.76 -14.90 3.57
C ARG A 286 8.46 -15.53 2.37
N ASN A 287 7.75 -16.38 1.64
CA ASN A 287 8.30 -17.00 0.42
C ASN A 287 8.18 -16.06 -0.77
N LEU A 288 9.17 -16.11 -1.67
CA LEU A 288 9.18 -15.32 -2.90
C LEU A 288 8.41 -16.05 -4.02
N TYR A 289 7.38 -15.37 -4.53
CA TYR A 289 6.55 -15.89 -5.61
C TYR A 289 7.30 -16.10 -6.93
N LYS A 290 6.78 -17.05 -7.74
CA LYS A 290 7.26 -17.34 -9.09
C LYS A 290 7.27 -16.15 -10.03
N HIS A 291 6.18 -15.38 -10.07
CA HIS A 291 6.08 -14.26 -11.00
C HIS A 291 7.10 -13.16 -10.71
N CYS A 292 7.47 -12.95 -9.44
CA CYS A 292 8.56 -12.05 -9.06
C CYS A 292 9.91 -12.61 -9.50
N TYR A 293 10.19 -13.85 -9.09
CA TYR A 293 11.46 -14.52 -9.39
C TYR A 293 11.74 -14.57 -10.90
N ASP A 294 10.81 -15.09 -11.70
CA ASP A 294 11.00 -15.23 -13.15
C ASP A 294 11.32 -13.87 -13.78
N MET A 295 10.52 -12.84 -13.49
CA MET A 295 10.70 -11.52 -14.07
C MET A 295 12.07 -10.91 -13.75
N TRP A 296 12.55 -11.07 -12.51
CA TRP A 296 13.82 -10.48 -12.08
C TRP A 296 15.01 -11.32 -12.53
N HIS A 297 14.95 -12.62 -12.32
CA HIS A 297 16.02 -13.57 -12.61
C HIS A 297 16.27 -13.69 -14.12
N ASP A 298 15.24 -13.56 -14.96
CA ASP A 298 15.40 -13.59 -16.42
C ASP A 298 16.32 -12.46 -16.94
N GLU A 299 16.39 -11.33 -16.24
CA GLU A 299 17.30 -10.21 -16.57
C GLU A 299 18.57 -10.20 -15.69
N PHE A 300 18.47 -10.62 -14.43
CA PHE A 300 19.55 -10.56 -13.44
C PHE A 300 19.76 -11.89 -12.71
N PRO A 301 20.29 -12.92 -13.41
CA PRO A 301 20.36 -14.29 -12.87
C PRO A 301 21.33 -14.46 -11.69
N ASP A 302 22.29 -13.55 -11.51
CA ASP A 302 23.31 -13.65 -10.45
C ASP A 302 22.90 -12.91 -9.16
N VAL A 303 21.67 -12.40 -9.07
CA VAL A 303 21.11 -11.78 -7.87
C VAL A 303 20.64 -12.84 -6.87
N HIS A 304 20.83 -12.59 -5.58
CA HIS A 304 20.38 -13.47 -4.52
C HIS A 304 18.88 -13.30 -4.23
N TYR A 305 18.05 -14.23 -4.69
CA TYR A 305 16.60 -14.23 -4.49
C TYR A 305 16.19 -15.05 -3.27
N MET A 306 15.74 -14.38 -2.22
CA MET A 306 15.55 -14.99 -0.91
C MET A 306 14.10 -15.45 -0.64
N SER A 307 13.96 -16.60 0.03
CA SER A 307 12.71 -17.14 0.56
C SER A 307 12.87 -17.59 2.02
N HIS A 308 11.75 -17.61 2.74
CA HIS A 308 11.70 -18.09 4.12
C HIS A 308 11.99 -19.60 4.23
N ASP A 309 11.29 -20.41 3.44
CA ASP A 309 11.45 -21.85 3.40
C ASP A 309 12.56 -22.28 2.43
N ASP A 310 12.97 -23.54 2.51
CA ASP A 310 13.98 -24.11 1.63
C ASP A 310 13.39 -24.47 0.25
N TYR A 311 13.66 -23.60 -0.73
CA TYR A 311 13.28 -23.79 -2.13
C TYR A 311 14.50 -23.65 -3.07
N ALA A 312 15.67 -24.10 -2.62
CA ALA A 312 16.90 -24.04 -3.43
C ALA A 312 16.76 -24.79 -4.78
N SER A 313 16.00 -25.89 -4.81
CA SER A 313 15.70 -26.63 -6.05
C SER A 313 14.87 -25.84 -7.07
N LEU A 314 14.25 -24.73 -6.64
CA LEU A 314 13.51 -23.80 -7.47
C LEU A 314 14.28 -22.47 -7.63
N GLY A 315 15.55 -22.38 -7.23
CA GLY A 315 16.39 -21.19 -7.41
C GLY A 315 16.21 -20.10 -6.34
N ARG A 316 15.53 -20.39 -5.22
CA ARG A 316 15.41 -19.42 -4.10
C ARG A 316 16.36 -19.79 -2.98
N GLU A 317 17.05 -18.80 -2.46
CA GLU A 317 17.97 -18.94 -1.34
C GLU A 317 17.23 -18.85 -0.02
N LYS A 318 17.51 -19.80 0.88
CA LYS A 318 16.93 -19.77 2.22
C LYS A 318 17.58 -18.66 3.04
N VAL A 319 16.76 -17.84 3.67
CA VAL A 319 17.21 -16.81 4.60
C VAL A 319 17.89 -17.41 5.82
N VAL A 320 18.90 -16.72 6.36
CA VAL A 320 19.69 -17.20 7.50
C VAL A 320 19.43 -16.31 8.72
N PRO A 321 18.84 -16.84 9.81
CA PRO A 321 18.72 -16.11 11.07
C PRO A 321 20.07 -15.66 11.60
N SER A 322 20.19 -14.42 12.07
CA SER A 322 21.40 -13.97 12.74
C SER A 322 21.40 -14.40 14.21
N THR A 323 22.59 -14.60 14.76
CA THR A 323 22.82 -14.79 16.20
C THR A 323 23.32 -13.53 16.90
N THR A 324 23.53 -12.43 16.16
CA THR A 324 24.08 -11.16 16.67
C THR A 324 23.21 -9.96 16.35
N ALA A 325 22.51 -9.96 15.21
CA ALA A 325 21.60 -8.88 14.83
C ALA A 325 20.40 -8.86 15.77
N ARG A 326 20.27 -7.81 16.58
CA ARG A 326 19.14 -7.64 17.50
C ARG A 326 18.59 -6.24 17.46
N ILE A 327 17.28 -6.14 17.64
CA ILE A 327 16.57 -4.91 17.99
C ILE A 327 16.09 -5.03 19.44
N PHE A 328 16.18 -3.96 20.21
CA PHE A 328 15.65 -3.87 21.56
C PHE A 328 14.39 -2.99 21.54
N TYR A 329 13.33 -3.41 22.21
CA TYR A 329 12.07 -2.67 22.22
C TYR A 329 12.00 -1.72 23.40
N SER A 330 11.68 -0.46 23.13
CA SER A 330 11.77 0.63 24.09
C SER A 330 10.67 0.61 25.15
N ASP A 331 9.60 -0.16 24.93
CA ASP A 331 8.57 -0.44 25.93
C ASP A 331 9.04 -1.40 27.03
N LYS A 332 10.20 -2.05 26.86
CA LYS A 332 10.79 -3.01 27.80
C LYS A 332 9.81 -4.13 28.18
N GLY A 333 9.00 -4.57 27.22
CA GLY A 333 8.00 -5.60 27.44
C GLY A 333 6.93 -5.14 28.44
N THR A 334 6.44 -3.91 28.33
CA THR A 334 5.21 -3.46 29.02
C THR A 334 3.98 -3.65 28.13
N VAL A 335 4.17 -3.55 26.82
CA VAL A 335 3.17 -3.68 25.76
C VAL A 335 3.40 -4.95 24.93
N LEU A 336 4.65 -5.21 24.51
CA LEU A 336 4.94 -6.32 23.60
C LEU A 336 4.97 -7.68 24.34
N ARG A 337 4.24 -8.66 23.79
CA ARG A 337 3.98 -9.98 24.39
C ARG A 337 4.01 -11.09 23.35
N GLU A 338 4.46 -12.28 23.74
CA GLU A 338 4.45 -13.49 22.92
C GLU A 338 3.04 -14.01 22.59
N ASN A 339 2.90 -14.75 21.48
CA ASN A 339 1.79 -15.66 21.19
C ASN A 339 0.38 -15.04 21.32
N VAL A 340 0.20 -13.80 20.90
CA VAL A 340 -1.10 -13.11 21.05
C VAL A 340 -2.20 -13.61 20.11
N TRP A 341 -1.84 -14.36 19.07
CA TRP A 341 -2.79 -15.02 18.15
C TRP A 341 -3.07 -16.48 18.48
N ASP A 342 -2.28 -17.10 19.36
CA ASP A 342 -2.54 -18.48 19.81
C ASP A 342 -3.62 -18.46 20.89
N ALA A 343 -4.87 -18.79 20.52
CA ALA A 343 -5.98 -18.91 21.46
C ALA A 343 -5.75 -19.99 22.54
N MET A 344 -4.84 -20.94 22.29
CA MET A 344 -4.44 -21.99 23.24
C MET A 344 -3.23 -21.58 24.10
N ARG A 345 -2.47 -20.54 23.71
CA ARG A 345 -1.38 -19.92 24.49
C ARG A 345 -1.52 -18.39 24.54
N PRO A 346 -2.60 -17.88 25.16
CA PRO A 346 -2.99 -16.48 24.97
C PRO A 346 -2.10 -15.48 25.73
N GLY A 347 -1.14 -14.86 25.04
CA GLY A 347 -0.33 -13.75 25.56
C GLY A 347 0.68 -14.22 26.62
N GLY A 348 1.85 -14.67 26.17
CA GLY A 348 2.90 -15.25 27.01
C GLY A 348 3.85 -14.22 27.62
N ASP A 349 5.14 -14.52 27.53
CA ASP A 349 6.22 -13.75 28.16
C ASP A 349 6.37 -12.33 27.58
N ASN A 350 7.00 -11.47 28.38
CA ASN A 350 7.40 -10.13 27.96
C ASN A 350 8.41 -10.22 26.82
N VAL A 351 8.20 -9.46 25.75
CA VAL A 351 9.16 -9.34 24.67
C VAL A 351 9.91 -8.01 24.82
N THR A 352 11.21 -8.09 25.08
CA THR A 352 12.09 -6.91 25.28
C THR A 352 13.01 -6.66 24.10
N ASP A 353 13.18 -7.65 23.24
CA ASP A 353 14.07 -7.62 22.09
C ASP A 353 13.73 -8.76 21.13
N ASP A 354 14.38 -8.74 19.96
CA ASP A 354 14.20 -9.77 18.95
C ASP A 354 15.42 -9.87 18.02
N TYR A 355 15.62 -11.04 17.42
CA TYR A 355 16.69 -11.28 16.45
C TYR A 355 16.23 -10.93 15.03
N LEU A 356 17.18 -10.47 14.23
CA LEU A 356 16.99 -10.18 12.80
C LEU A 356 17.71 -11.23 11.93
N TYR A 357 17.44 -11.24 10.63
CA TYR A 357 18.17 -12.08 9.68
C TYR A 357 19.55 -11.50 9.32
N THR A 358 20.50 -12.38 8.99
CA THR A 358 21.91 -12.06 8.70
C THR A 358 22.07 -11.03 7.57
N VAL A 359 21.18 -11.04 6.58
CA VAL A 359 21.20 -10.06 5.48
C VAL A 359 21.13 -8.60 5.96
N TYR A 360 20.49 -8.31 7.10
CA TYR A 360 20.44 -6.95 7.65
C TYR A 360 21.77 -6.51 8.26
N GLU A 361 22.61 -7.44 8.71
CA GLU A 361 23.97 -7.13 9.15
C GLU A 361 24.90 -6.96 7.95
N GLU A 362 24.83 -7.89 7.00
CA GLU A 362 25.75 -7.97 5.86
C GLU A 362 25.51 -6.89 4.81
N ALA A 363 24.26 -6.52 4.55
CA ALA A 363 23.95 -5.45 3.60
C ALA A 363 24.45 -4.12 4.12
N GLU A 364 25.24 -3.40 3.33
CA GLU A 364 25.64 -2.03 3.67
C GLU A 364 24.49 -1.05 3.43
N TYR A 365 23.74 -1.30 2.36
CA TYR A 365 22.61 -0.50 1.93
C TYR A 365 21.32 -1.31 1.94
N LEU A 366 20.27 -0.74 2.49
CA LEU A 366 18.92 -1.28 2.43
C LEU A 366 18.08 -0.43 1.46
N LEU A 367 17.22 -1.07 0.69
CA LEU A 367 16.13 -0.46 -0.06
C LEU A 367 14.82 -1.09 0.41
N ASN A 368 14.08 -0.39 1.25
CA ASN A 368 12.78 -0.84 1.73
C ASN A 368 11.69 -0.38 0.75
N LEU A 369 11.03 -1.33 0.07
CA LEU A 369 10.04 -1.08 -0.98
C LEU A 369 8.66 -1.61 -0.57
N PRO A 370 7.93 -0.94 0.34
CA PRO A 370 6.56 -1.30 0.66
C PRO A 370 5.60 -0.88 -0.45
N MET A 371 4.43 -1.51 -0.48
CA MET A 371 3.27 -1.00 -1.17
C MET A 371 2.46 -0.07 -0.24
N LEU A 372 1.84 0.99 -0.79
CA LEU A 372 0.93 1.88 -0.09
C LEU A 372 -0.42 1.22 0.15
N LYS A 373 -0.75 0.90 1.42
CA LYS A 373 -2.03 0.28 1.77
C LYS A 373 -2.55 0.64 3.16
N GLY A 374 -3.87 0.58 3.31
CA GLY A 374 -4.51 0.52 4.62
C GLY A 374 -4.21 -0.80 5.35
N HIS A 375 -4.46 -0.84 6.66
CA HIS A 375 -4.24 -2.05 7.46
C HIS A 375 -5.18 -2.09 8.66
N LYS A 376 -5.90 -3.20 8.84
CA LYS A 376 -6.95 -3.31 9.87
C LYS A 376 -6.48 -3.03 11.31
N ARG A 377 -5.23 -3.39 11.61
CA ARG A 377 -4.62 -3.21 12.95
C ARG A 377 -3.80 -1.92 13.15
N ALA A 378 -3.18 -1.41 12.09
CA ALA A 378 -2.25 -0.29 12.16
C ALA A 378 -2.86 1.01 11.62
N GLY A 379 -4.06 0.94 11.05
CA GLY A 379 -4.61 1.97 10.17
C GLY A 379 -3.99 1.91 8.78
N ILE A 380 -2.66 1.89 8.71
CA ILE A 380 -1.87 1.88 7.48
C ILE A 380 -0.69 0.90 7.51
N THR A 381 -0.13 0.59 6.35
CA THR A 381 1.09 -0.20 6.20
C THR A 381 1.96 0.36 5.09
N MET A 382 3.14 0.84 5.49
CA MET A 382 4.19 1.40 4.65
C MET A 382 5.56 0.88 5.14
N PHE A 383 6.60 1.70 5.26
CA PHE A 383 7.98 1.25 5.47
C PHE A 383 8.20 0.61 6.85
N ALA A 384 7.75 1.26 7.93
CA ALA A 384 7.90 0.72 9.29
C ALA A 384 7.18 -0.65 9.44
N LYS A 385 5.98 -0.76 8.88
CA LYS A 385 5.20 -2.02 8.90
C LYS A 385 5.78 -3.09 7.98
N ASN A 386 6.44 -2.73 6.90
CA ASN A 386 7.11 -3.70 6.02
C ASN A 386 8.24 -4.46 6.74
N HIS A 387 8.80 -3.86 7.79
CA HIS A 387 9.80 -4.49 8.64
C HIS A 387 9.25 -5.49 9.66
N PHE A 388 7.93 -5.69 9.75
CA PHE A 388 7.37 -6.75 10.59
C PHE A 388 7.85 -8.14 10.13
N GLY A 389 8.22 -8.30 8.85
CA GLY A 389 8.88 -9.49 8.30
C GLY A 389 10.40 -9.54 8.41
N SER A 390 11.01 -8.71 9.27
CA SER A 390 12.49 -8.67 9.43
C SER A 390 13.02 -9.53 10.56
N HIS A 391 12.14 -10.07 11.40
CA HIS A 391 12.48 -10.73 12.64
C HIS A 391 12.47 -12.25 12.48
N THR A 392 13.30 -12.97 13.23
CA THR A 392 13.51 -14.42 13.05
C THR A 392 12.45 -15.30 13.72
N ARG A 393 11.45 -14.68 14.34
CA ARG A 393 10.30 -15.39 14.92
C ARG A 393 9.44 -16.03 13.83
N SER A 394 8.63 -17.00 14.22
CA SER A 394 7.68 -17.67 13.32
C SER A 394 6.65 -16.71 12.72
N ASP A 395 6.32 -15.64 13.45
CA ASP A 395 5.40 -14.61 13.03
C ASP A 395 5.70 -13.27 13.73
N ALA A 396 4.98 -12.23 13.32
CA ALA A 396 5.10 -10.88 13.84
C ALA A 396 4.03 -10.53 14.88
N SER A 397 3.35 -11.52 15.48
CA SER A 397 2.21 -11.29 16.38
C SER A 397 2.55 -10.40 17.57
N HIS A 398 3.75 -10.55 18.14
CA HIS A 398 4.22 -9.76 19.28
C HIS A 398 4.24 -8.26 18.98
N LEU A 399 4.67 -7.86 17.78
CA LEU A 399 4.72 -6.47 17.33
C LEU A 399 3.34 -5.84 17.20
N HIS A 400 2.31 -6.63 16.92
CA HIS A 400 0.96 -6.10 16.73
C HIS A 400 0.41 -5.45 17.99
N ASN A 401 0.88 -5.84 19.17
CA ASN A 401 0.52 -5.20 20.45
C ASN A 401 0.87 -3.70 20.50
N GLY A 402 1.88 -3.26 19.76
CA GLY A 402 2.30 -1.86 19.68
C GLY A 402 1.45 -1.00 18.73
N LEU A 403 0.49 -1.58 18.01
CA LEU A 403 -0.32 -0.88 17.01
C LEU A 403 -1.57 -0.23 17.62
N VAL A 404 -2.28 0.57 16.82
CA VAL A 404 -3.53 1.23 17.25
C VAL A 404 -4.65 0.26 17.56
N ASP A 405 -4.69 -0.89 16.89
CA ASP A 405 -5.72 -1.89 17.07
C ASP A 405 -5.12 -3.31 17.03
N PRO A 406 -4.52 -3.76 18.15
CA PRO A 406 -3.74 -5.01 18.20
C PRO A 406 -4.55 -6.31 18.00
N GLN A 407 -5.89 -6.29 17.97
CA GLN A 407 -6.69 -7.51 18.11
C GLN A 407 -6.89 -8.31 16.82
N GLU A 408 -6.87 -9.65 16.97
CA GLU A 408 -7.44 -10.60 16.00
C GLU A 408 -8.13 -11.81 16.68
N THR A 409 -8.26 -11.85 18.02
CA THR A 409 -8.88 -12.99 18.72
C THR A 409 -10.31 -12.67 19.18
N PRO A 410 -11.33 -13.43 18.73
CA PRO A 410 -12.73 -13.28 19.17
C PRO A 410 -12.96 -13.40 20.68
N ASN A 411 -11.96 -13.87 21.43
CA ASN A 411 -12.05 -14.25 22.85
C ASN A 411 -11.35 -13.29 23.83
N LYS A 412 -10.74 -12.17 23.37
CA LYS A 412 -10.20 -11.12 24.26
C LYS A 412 -10.73 -9.73 23.88
N PRO A 413 -12.00 -9.40 24.16
CA PRO A 413 -12.50 -8.04 23.95
C PRO A 413 -11.73 -7.03 24.81
N GLY A 414 -11.19 -5.94 24.22
CA GLY A 414 -10.93 -4.70 24.98
C GLY A 414 -9.54 -4.05 25.01
N VAL A 415 -8.68 -4.12 23.99
CA VAL A 415 -7.47 -3.27 23.94
C VAL A 415 -7.34 -2.58 22.58
N SER A 416 -8.17 -1.55 22.35
CA SER A 416 -7.90 -0.54 21.33
C SER A 416 -6.92 0.49 21.92
N ARG A 417 -5.89 0.88 21.16
CA ARG A 417 -4.86 1.85 21.55
C ARG A 417 -4.95 3.09 20.65
N THR A 418 -6.17 3.61 20.51
CA THR A 418 -6.54 4.69 19.58
C THR A 418 -6.29 6.10 20.13
N ASP A 419 -5.66 6.23 21.28
CA ASP A 419 -5.20 7.52 21.81
C ASP A 419 -3.78 7.83 21.30
N TYR A 420 -3.46 9.12 21.17
CA TYR A 420 -2.09 9.59 20.93
C TYR A 420 -1.24 9.46 22.20
N GLY A 421 0.09 9.47 22.03
CA GLY A 421 1.03 9.34 23.15
C GLY A 421 1.08 7.93 23.73
N MET A 422 0.75 6.93 22.92
CA MET A 422 0.88 5.51 23.26
C MET A 422 2.15 4.97 22.63
N TYR A 423 2.88 4.07 23.32
CA TYR A 423 4.04 3.42 22.69
C TYR A 423 3.68 2.77 21.34
N ARG A 424 4.48 3.08 20.31
CA ARG A 424 4.38 2.58 18.94
C ARG A 424 5.69 1.92 18.54
N VAL A 425 5.65 0.61 18.35
CA VAL A 425 6.82 -0.19 17.95
C VAL A 425 7.42 0.24 16.61
N GLN A 426 6.63 0.90 15.76
CA GLN A 426 7.11 1.47 14.50
C GLN A 426 8.27 2.44 14.70
N VAL A 427 8.31 3.22 15.79
CA VAL A 427 9.37 4.20 16.05
C VAL A 427 10.72 3.51 16.32
N ASP A 428 10.71 2.42 17.10
CA ASP A 428 11.90 1.59 17.32
C ASP A 428 12.43 1.03 15.99
N ILE A 429 11.53 0.51 15.15
CA ILE A 429 11.88 -0.05 13.84
C ILE A 429 12.47 1.04 12.91
N MET A 430 11.86 2.21 12.86
CA MET A 430 12.33 3.34 12.03
C MET A 430 13.68 3.89 12.51
N GLY A 431 13.95 3.87 13.81
CA GLY A 431 15.19 4.40 14.39
C GLY A 431 16.36 3.40 14.43
N HIS A 432 16.09 2.10 14.28
CA HIS A 432 17.08 1.05 14.46
C HIS A 432 18.21 1.11 13.43
N LYS A 433 19.45 0.87 13.89
CA LYS A 433 20.67 1.00 13.07
C LYS A 433 20.78 0.05 11.88
N LEU A 434 20.17 -1.14 11.96
CA LEU A 434 20.20 -2.13 10.88
C LEU A 434 18.94 -2.10 10.00
N LEU A 435 17.88 -1.43 10.45
CA LEU A 435 16.62 -1.33 9.71
C LEU A 435 16.55 0.07 9.09
N GLY A 436 16.05 1.06 9.83
CA GLY A 436 15.88 2.42 9.31
C GLY A 436 17.17 3.12 8.89
N LYS A 437 18.23 3.12 9.71
CA LYS A 437 19.45 3.90 9.38
C LYS A 437 20.21 3.40 8.15
N LYS A 438 20.03 2.14 7.74
CA LYS A 438 20.65 1.59 6.51
C LYS A 438 19.84 1.88 5.26
N ASN A 439 18.59 2.35 5.37
CA ASN A 439 17.74 2.58 4.22
C ASN A 439 18.27 3.73 3.36
N LEU A 440 18.80 3.40 2.19
CA LEU A 440 19.50 4.30 1.28
C LEU A 440 18.54 5.36 0.69
N VAL A 441 17.35 4.91 0.31
CA VAL A 441 16.26 5.76 -0.20
C VAL A 441 14.93 5.06 0.07
N TYR A 442 13.90 5.83 0.39
CA TYR A 442 12.55 5.33 0.64
C TYR A 442 11.76 5.38 -0.67
N ILE A 443 11.46 4.22 -1.27
CA ILE A 443 10.65 4.09 -2.48
C ILE A 443 9.36 3.39 -2.12
N MET A 444 8.23 4.10 -2.19
CA MET A 444 6.90 3.54 -1.91
C MET A 444 6.20 3.22 -3.22
N ASP A 445 5.88 1.95 -3.41
CA ASP A 445 5.06 1.48 -4.52
C ASP A 445 3.59 1.85 -4.28
N ALA A 446 3.00 2.57 -5.23
CA ALA A 446 1.60 2.93 -5.23
C ALA A 446 0.98 2.73 -6.62
N LEU A 447 1.49 1.76 -7.40
CA LEU A 447 0.86 1.37 -8.66
C LEU A 447 -0.52 0.77 -8.39
N TRP A 448 -0.54 -0.18 -7.46
CA TRP A 448 -1.67 -1.06 -7.15
C TRP A 448 -2.11 -0.96 -5.69
N SER A 449 -2.25 0.27 -5.18
CA SER A 449 -2.62 0.56 -3.79
C SER A 449 -3.93 -0.10 -3.34
N ALA A 450 -4.03 -0.43 -2.05
CA ALA A 450 -5.17 -1.15 -1.48
C ALA A 450 -5.69 -0.52 -0.18
N ASP A 451 -6.91 -0.86 0.16
CA ASP A 451 -7.61 -0.44 1.38
C ASP A 451 -7.24 -1.27 2.62
N GLN A 452 -6.70 -2.48 2.42
CA GLN A 452 -6.39 -3.43 3.49
C GLN A 452 -5.12 -4.26 3.17
N GLU A 453 -4.50 -4.83 4.21
CA GLU A 453 -3.28 -5.62 4.09
C GLU A 453 -3.36 -6.91 3.30
N VAL A 454 -4.55 -7.49 3.21
CA VAL A 454 -4.85 -8.75 2.51
C VAL A 454 -5.98 -8.57 1.48
N SER A 455 -6.14 -7.37 0.93
CA SER A 455 -7.06 -7.12 -0.18
C SER A 455 -6.34 -7.00 -1.52
N TYR A 456 -7.11 -7.22 -2.57
CA TYR A 456 -6.72 -6.84 -3.93
C TYR A 456 -6.73 -5.30 -4.08
N PRO A 457 -6.01 -4.74 -5.07
CA PRO A 457 -5.94 -3.30 -5.29
C PRO A 457 -7.31 -2.63 -5.43
N LYS A 458 -7.42 -1.38 -4.98
CA LYS A 458 -8.64 -0.57 -5.14
C LYS A 458 -8.34 0.63 -6.02
N LYS A 459 -9.30 0.97 -6.88
CA LYS A 459 -9.25 2.21 -7.67
C LYS A 459 -9.47 3.41 -6.75
N PHE A 460 -8.77 4.50 -7.03
CA PHE A 460 -8.88 5.76 -6.29
C PHE A 460 -9.83 6.70 -7.03
N THR A 461 -10.81 7.22 -6.31
CA THR A 461 -11.84 8.15 -6.77
C THR A 461 -11.38 9.59 -6.69
N MET A 462 -10.50 9.94 -5.73
CA MET A 462 -9.96 11.29 -5.61
C MET A 462 -9.16 11.70 -6.85
N ALA A 463 -9.20 13.00 -7.17
CA ALA A 463 -8.35 13.54 -8.21
C ALA A 463 -6.86 13.42 -7.81
N PRO A 464 -5.96 13.11 -8.75
CA PRO A 464 -6.16 13.04 -10.21
C PRO A 464 -6.54 11.64 -10.76
N PHE A 465 -6.81 10.66 -9.89
CA PHE A 465 -7.03 9.26 -10.29
C PHE A 465 -8.42 9.03 -10.89
N ASN A 466 -9.44 9.74 -10.40
CA ASN A 466 -10.77 9.81 -11.02
C ASN A 466 -11.43 8.45 -11.31
N THR A 467 -11.41 7.54 -10.33
CA THR A 467 -11.88 6.15 -10.44
C THR A 467 -10.96 5.29 -11.32
N ASP A 468 -9.66 5.44 -11.10
CA ASP A 468 -8.64 4.61 -11.73
C ASP A 468 -7.58 4.14 -10.73
N TRP A 469 -6.68 3.26 -11.16
CA TRP A 469 -5.56 2.82 -10.33
C TRP A 469 -4.64 3.98 -9.99
N MET A 470 -4.04 3.92 -8.81
CA MET A 470 -3.21 5.01 -8.32
C MET A 470 -1.97 5.22 -9.21
N SER A 471 -1.45 4.19 -9.88
CA SER A 471 -0.44 4.30 -10.95
C SER A 471 0.72 5.25 -10.60
N SER A 472 1.18 5.16 -9.35
CA SER A 472 2.10 6.12 -8.76
C SER A 472 3.30 5.45 -8.10
N VAL A 473 4.38 6.21 -7.95
CA VAL A 473 5.50 5.89 -7.06
C VAL A 473 5.83 7.13 -6.25
N PHE A 474 6.18 6.95 -4.97
CA PHE A 474 6.70 8.01 -4.13
C PHE A 474 8.15 7.74 -3.75
N VAL A 475 8.98 8.78 -3.71
CA VAL A 475 10.38 8.66 -3.31
C VAL A 475 10.78 9.78 -2.36
N SER A 476 11.53 9.45 -1.31
CA SER A 476 12.06 10.43 -0.35
C SER A 476 13.35 9.93 0.33
N LEU A 477 14.07 10.87 0.93
CA LEU A 477 15.15 10.60 1.89
C LEU A 477 14.73 10.93 3.34
N ASP A 478 13.49 11.34 3.55
CA ASP A 478 12.89 11.59 4.87
C ASP A 478 11.84 10.50 5.16
N PRO A 479 12.10 9.55 6.09
CA PRO A 479 11.19 8.46 6.40
C PRO A 479 9.84 8.92 6.95
N VAL A 480 9.82 10.01 7.72
CA VAL A 480 8.61 10.49 8.37
C VAL A 480 7.76 11.25 7.37
N ALA A 481 8.38 12.07 6.51
CA ALA A 481 7.67 12.84 5.49
C ALA A 481 6.96 11.93 4.48
N ILE A 482 7.63 10.90 3.96
CA ILE A 482 7.02 10.01 2.95
C ILE A 482 5.86 9.19 3.51
N GLU A 483 5.95 8.72 4.76
CA GLU A 483 4.85 8.03 5.41
C GLU A 483 3.70 8.99 5.77
N SER A 484 3.99 10.25 6.12
CA SER A 484 2.97 11.28 6.31
C SER A 484 2.18 11.55 5.01
N VAL A 485 2.89 11.67 3.88
CA VAL A 485 2.28 11.82 2.56
C VAL A 485 1.42 10.60 2.20
N GLY A 486 1.96 9.39 2.33
CA GLY A 486 1.21 8.16 2.05
C GLY A 486 -0.06 8.04 2.90
N TYR A 487 0.03 8.38 4.18
CA TYR A 487 -1.11 8.40 5.09
C TYR A 487 -2.20 9.37 4.63
N ASP A 488 -1.83 10.58 4.23
CA ASP A 488 -2.76 11.59 3.76
C ASP A 488 -3.54 11.13 2.50
N PHE A 489 -2.88 10.45 1.56
CA PHE A 489 -3.55 9.84 0.40
C PHE A 489 -4.56 8.77 0.81
N LEU A 490 -4.15 7.80 1.63
CA LEU A 490 -5.04 6.71 2.09
C LEU A 490 -6.22 7.24 2.89
N ARG A 491 -5.98 8.18 3.80
CA ARG A 491 -7.03 8.78 4.64
C ARG A 491 -7.95 9.69 3.83
N ALA A 492 -7.47 10.39 2.81
CA ALA A 492 -8.34 11.18 1.96
C ALA A 492 -9.30 10.32 1.13
N GLU A 493 -8.81 9.15 0.69
CA GLU A 493 -9.51 8.24 -0.20
C GLU A 493 -10.50 7.31 0.54
N PHE A 494 -10.07 6.63 1.60
CA PHE A 494 -10.83 5.58 2.26
C PHE A 494 -11.64 6.11 3.44
N LYS A 495 -12.74 6.80 3.13
CA LYS A 495 -13.69 7.39 4.09
C LYS A 495 -15.01 6.63 4.11
N SER A 496 -15.77 6.72 5.21
CA SER A 496 -17.12 6.13 5.32
C SER A 496 -18.14 6.70 4.32
N THR A 497 -17.87 7.88 3.75
CA THR A 497 -18.69 8.48 2.68
C THR A 497 -18.39 7.91 1.30
N ARG A 498 -17.32 7.13 1.16
CA ARG A 498 -17.04 6.37 -0.05
C ARG A 498 -18.14 5.33 -0.22
N ASN A 499 -18.68 5.21 -1.43
CA ASN A 499 -19.88 4.42 -1.69
C ASN A 499 -19.66 2.94 -1.30
N LEU A 500 -20.37 2.47 -0.27
CA LEU A 500 -20.21 1.17 0.41
C LEU A 500 -20.35 -0.09 -0.48
N ASN A 501 -20.66 0.08 -1.78
CA ASN A 501 -20.79 -1.02 -2.73
C ASN A 501 -19.43 -1.57 -3.24
N ASP A 502 -18.30 -0.93 -2.92
CA ASP A 502 -16.94 -1.41 -3.30
C ASP A 502 -16.21 -2.19 -2.18
N GLY A 503 -16.83 -2.30 -1.00
CA GLY A 503 -16.31 -3.02 0.15
C GLY A 503 -14.96 -2.50 0.66
N ALA A 504 -14.63 -1.21 0.44
CA ALA A 504 -13.35 -0.65 0.84
C ALA A 504 -13.28 -0.36 2.36
N GLY A 505 -12.25 -0.87 3.03
CA GLY A 505 -12.01 -0.70 4.46
C GLY A 505 -11.67 0.75 4.84
N THR A 506 -12.23 1.24 5.95
CA THR A 506 -12.01 2.60 6.48
C THR A 506 -10.85 2.68 7.47
N TYR A 507 -9.96 1.70 7.48
CA TYR A 507 -8.88 1.56 8.46
C TYR A 507 -7.94 2.78 8.59
N PRO A 508 -7.59 3.51 7.51
CA PRO A 508 -6.82 4.75 7.63
C PRO A 508 -7.49 5.85 8.47
N GLN A 509 -8.81 5.76 8.71
CA GLN A 509 -9.55 6.69 9.58
C GLN A 509 -9.40 6.38 11.08
N LYS A 510 -8.66 5.32 11.45
CA LYS A 510 -8.45 4.99 12.86
C LYS A 510 -7.76 6.17 13.57
N PRO A 511 -8.29 6.62 14.72
CA PRO A 511 -7.65 7.66 15.51
C PRO A 511 -6.25 7.22 15.91
N ALA A 512 -5.32 8.17 15.89
CA ALA A 512 -3.92 7.95 16.24
C ALA A 512 -3.19 6.94 15.32
N ALA A 513 -3.70 6.66 14.11
CA ALA A 513 -3.00 5.80 13.13
C ALA A 513 -1.60 6.34 12.75
N ASP A 514 -1.43 7.66 12.82
CA ASP A 514 -0.22 8.45 12.60
C ASP A 514 0.53 8.83 13.88
N ASP A 515 0.12 8.35 15.06
CA ASP A 515 0.79 8.66 16.35
C ASP A 515 2.27 8.25 16.35
N TYR A 516 2.64 7.21 15.60
CA TYR A 516 4.06 6.85 15.44
C TYR A 516 4.84 7.89 14.61
N LEU A 517 4.20 8.63 13.69
CA LEU A 517 4.84 9.69 12.92
C LEU A 517 5.10 10.91 13.80
N HIS A 518 4.15 11.29 14.66
CA HIS A 518 4.36 12.29 15.70
C HIS A 518 5.57 11.93 16.57
N GLN A 519 5.61 10.71 17.11
CA GLN A 519 6.69 10.25 17.99
C GLN A 519 8.04 10.09 17.26
N ALA A 520 8.04 9.69 15.99
CA ALA A 520 9.25 9.63 15.17
C ALA A 520 9.77 11.02 14.80
N SER A 521 8.88 12.01 14.68
CA SER A 521 9.25 13.38 14.31
C SER A 521 9.88 14.14 15.45
N ASP A 522 9.33 14.07 16.67
CA ASP A 522 9.77 14.89 17.80
C ASP A 522 9.81 14.08 19.10
N PRO A 523 11.00 13.94 19.73
CA PRO A 523 11.13 13.32 21.05
C PRO A 523 10.26 13.92 22.15
N ALA A 524 9.85 15.19 22.03
CA ALA A 524 8.92 15.82 22.96
C ALA A 524 7.51 15.21 22.93
N LEU A 525 7.17 14.47 21.87
CA LEU A 525 5.88 13.80 21.70
C LEU A 525 5.92 12.33 22.14
N TRP A 526 7.01 11.86 22.76
CA TRP A 526 7.09 10.50 23.26
C TRP A 526 6.13 10.26 24.44
N PRO A 527 5.59 9.03 24.56
CA PRO A 527 4.79 8.63 25.71
C PRO A 527 5.55 8.83 27.03
N GLU A 528 4.83 9.15 28.10
CA GLU A 528 5.42 9.24 29.43
C GLU A 528 6.13 7.93 29.82
N GLY A 529 7.39 8.06 30.28
CA GLY A 529 8.21 6.92 30.69
C GLY A 529 8.83 6.11 29.55
N VAL A 530 8.60 6.48 28.29
CA VAL A 530 9.22 5.84 27.11
C VAL A 530 10.37 6.70 26.60
N VAL A 531 11.52 6.06 26.38
CA VAL A 531 12.68 6.64 25.69
C VAL A 531 13.03 5.69 24.57
N TYR A 532 12.84 6.10 23.32
CA TYR A 532 13.15 5.24 22.19
C TYR A 532 14.66 5.08 22.03
N ALA A 533 15.17 3.86 22.21
CA ALA A 533 16.60 3.50 22.12
C ALA A 533 16.76 2.07 21.57
N PRO A 534 16.40 1.82 20.30
CA PRO A 534 16.25 0.47 19.76
C PRO A 534 17.57 -0.30 19.56
N ASP A 535 18.71 0.41 19.61
CA ASP A 535 20.03 -0.13 19.31
C ASP A 535 20.67 -0.89 20.52
N GLY A 536 20.03 -0.85 21.70
CA GLY A 536 20.47 -1.54 22.92
C GLY A 536 21.64 -0.87 23.65
N ASP A 537 22.10 0.28 23.16
CA ASP A 537 23.22 1.07 23.71
C ASP A 537 22.76 2.18 24.69
N GLY A 538 21.44 2.34 24.86
CA GLY A 538 20.84 3.37 25.70
C GLY A 538 20.86 4.77 25.07
N VAL A 539 21.29 4.92 23.82
CA VAL A 539 21.29 6.19 23.11
C VAL A 539 19.88 6.47 22.59
N ALA A 540 19.28 7.55 23.12
CA ALA A 540 17.96 7.97 22.70
C ALA A 540 17.96 8.42 21.23
N LEU A 541 16.90 8.07 20.50
CA LEU A 541 16.66 8.57 19.15
C LEU A 541 16.52 10.10 19.15
N LYS A 542 16.86 10.70 18.02
CA LYS A 542 16.52 12.08 17.68
C LYS A 542 15.36 12.07 16.69
N SER A 543 14.96 13.27 16.25
CA SER A 543 14.04 13.38 15.12
C SER A 543 14.50 12.55 13.93
N LEU A 544 13.61 11.66 13.47
CA LEU A 544 13.84 10.82 12.30
C LEU A 544 13.43 11.52 11.00
N GLY A 545 12.70 12.63 11.09
CA GLY A 545 12.11 13.32 9.94
C GLY A 545 11.05 14.32 10.35
N VAL A 546 10.41 14.95 9.36
CA VAL A 546 9.34 15.92 9.59
C VAL A 546 7.96 15.30 9.35
N HIS A 547 7.03 15.57 10.27
CA HIS A 547 5.62 15.17 10.18
C HIS A 547 4.72 16.40 10.10
N GLU A 548 3.78 16.38 9.17
CA GLU A 548 2.61 17.27 9.08
C GLU A 548 1.58 16.68 8.11
N HIS A 549 0.40 17.31 8.06
CA HIS A 549 -0.62 17.05 7.06
C HIS A 549 -0.74 18.19 6.06
N TRP A 550 -1.13 17.88 4.83
CA TRP A 550 -1.42 18.90 3.82
C TRP A 550 -2.60 19.79 4.21
N ASN A 551 -2.80 20.88 3.45
CA ASN A 551 -3.93 21.77 3.61
C ASN A 551 -5.29 21.09 3.31
N ASN A 552 -5.39 20.35 2.21
CA ASN A 552 -6.60 19.64 1.78
C ASN A 552 -6.28 18.63 0.65
N PRO A 553 -7.14 17.60 0.43
CA PRO A 553 -6.89 16.56 -0.58
C PRO A 553 -7.02 17.02 -2.03
N THR A 554 -7.48 18.25 -2.30
CA THR A 554 -7.55 18.78 -3.67
C THR A 554 -6.20 19.38 -4.06
N ASP A 555 -5.71 20.34 -3.27
CA ASP A 555 -4.47 21.07 -3.55
C ASP A 555 -3.22 20.31 -3.15
N LYS A 556 -3.33 19.47 -2.10
CA LYS A 556 -2.25 18.63 -1.55
C LYS A 556 -0.99 19.43 -1.24
N LYS A 557 -1.13 20.61 -0.64
CA LYS A 557 -0.02 21.51 -0.32
C LYS A 557 0.42 21.35 1.12
N TYR A 558 1.68 20.99 1.31
CA TYR A 558 2.36 21.02 2.60
C TYR A 558 3.02 22.37 2.84
N SER A 559 3.58 22.58 4.04
CA SER A 559 4.09 23.87 4.49
C SER A 559 5.12 24.47 3.53
N ARG A 560 6.07 23.67 3.02
CA ARG A 560 7.05 24.17 2.04
C ARG A 560 6.43 24.48 0.68
N ASN A 561 5.39 23.76 0.27
CA ASN A 561 4.67 24.09 -0.97
C ASN A 561 3.92 25.44 -0.87
N LEU A 562 3.67 25.92 0.36
CA LEU A 562 3.05 27.23 0.65
C LEU A 562 4.09 28.34 0.87
N GLY A 563 5.38 28.06 0.67
CA GLY A 563 6.46 29.03 0.82
C GLY A 563 6.99 29.19 2.24
N LEU A 564 6.64 28.28 3.17
CA LEU A 564 7.26 28.22 4.48
C LEU A 564 8.65 27.56 4.40
N ASN A 565 9.53 27.90 5.34
CA ASN A 565 10.92 27.43 5.34
C ASN A 565 11.08 25.99 5.84
N GLU A 566 10.10 25.49 6.60
CA GLU A 566 10.13 24.18 7.26
C GLU A 566 8.89 23.36 6.88
N GLY A 567 8.98 22.05 7.04
CA GLY A 567 7.93 21.11 6.69
C GLY A 567 8.26 20.22 5.49
N ILE A 568 7.22 19.56 5.01
CA ILE A 568 7.20 18.68 3.84
C ILE A 568 7.09 19.53 2.57
N GLU A 569 7.82 19.11 1.53
CA GLU A 569 7.64 19.58 0.15
C GLU A 569 7.17 18.39 -0.70
N LEU A 570 5.90 18.40 -1.13
CA LEU A 570 5.42 17.43 -2.11
C LEU A 570 5.72 17.92 -3.52
N VAL A 571 6.62 17.25 -4.24
CA VAL A 571 6.92 17.49 -5.66
C VAL A 571 6.06 16.55 -6.49
N SER A 572 5.03 17.09 -7.14
CA SER A 572 4.14 16.30 -8.00
C SER A 572 4.63 16.30 -9.44
N VAL A 573 4.88 15.11 -9.97
CA VAL A 573 5.31 14.89 -11.35
C VAL A 573 4.22 14.10 -12.07
N LYS A 574 3.60 14.73 -13.07
CA LYS A 574 2.64 14.06 -13.94
C LYS A 574 3.32 13.65 -15.23
N LEU A 575 3.33 12.35 -15.49
CA LEU A 575 3.63 11.80 -16.80
C LEU A 575 2.28 11.39 -17.41
N SER A 576 2.03 11.77 -18.66
CA SER A 576 0.86 11.27 -19.40
C SER A 576 1.10 11.45 -20.88
N GLY A 577 0.78 10.44 -21.68
CA GLY A 577 0.84 10.52 -23.13
C GLY A 577 1.83 9.54 -23.72
N VAL A 578 1.40 8.29 -23.89
CA VAL A 578 1.78 7.47 -25.05
C VAL A 578 0.54 6.76 -25.60
N GLY A 579 -0.28 7.48 -26.39
CA GLY A 579 -0.81 6.82 -27.58
C GLY A 579 0.41 6.46 -28.41
N VAL A 580 0.53 5.20 -28.86
CA VAL A 580 1.70 4.60 -29.54
C VAL A 580 2.48 5.58 -30.43
N GLU A 581 3.32 6.38 -29.80
CA GLU A 581 4.52 6.98 -30.31
C GLU A 581 5.58 6.42 -29.39
N ARG A 582 6.32 5.44 -29.90
CA ARG A 582 7.59 5.00 -29.33
C ARG A 582 8.27 6.22 -28.73
N LEU A 583 8.70 6.16 -27.47
CA LEU A 583 9.55 7.20 -26.92
C LEU A 583 10.81 7.28 -27.78
N THR A 584 10.78 8.21 -28.70
CA THR A 584 11.98 8.91 -29.09
C THR A 584 12.24 9.83 -27.91
N THR A 585 13.15 9.39 -27.05
CA THR A 585 13.98 10.25 -26.20
C THR A 585 14.12 11.60 -26.88
N ALA A 586 13.64 12.68 -26.24
CA ALA A 586 13.53 13.99 -26.87
C ALA A 586 14.81 14.33 -27.67
N GLY A 587 14.72 14.22 -29.00
CA GLY A 587 15.77 14.53 -29.97
C GLY A 587 16.49 13.37 -30.68
N PHE A 588 16.35 12.08 -30.30
CA PHE A 588 16.83 10.96 -31.13
C PHE A 588 15.68 10.31 -31.90
N GLU A 589 15.63 10.53 -33.21
CA GLU A 589 14.56 10.01 -34.08
C GLU A 589 15.18 9.24 -35.25
N VAL A 590 14.64 8.07 -35.59
CA VAL A 590 14.94 7.41 -36.88
C VAL A 590 13.62 7.21 -37.61
N ARG A 591 13.49 7.84 -38.78
CA ARG A 591 12.29 7.74 -39.61
C ARG A 591 12.32 6.48 -40.44
N GLN A 592 11.13 6.05 -40.85
CA GLN A 592 11.01 4.98 -41.84
C GLN A 592 11.64 5.43 -43.14
N ASN A 593 12.48 4.59 -43.73
CA ASN A 593 13.10 4.86 -45.02
C ASN A 593 12.03 5.05 -46.11
N TYR A 594 12.28 5.94 -47.07
CA TYR A 594 11.38 6.20 -48.18
C TYR A 594 12.15 6.30 -49.51
N PRO A 595 11.69 5.64 -50.59
CA PRO A 595 10.54 4.73 -50.64
C PRO A 595 10.77 3.41 -49.87
N ASN A 596 9.68 2.79 -49.42
CA ASN A 596 9.67 1.43 -48.85
C ASN A 596 8.29 0.77 -49.09
N PRO A 597 8.20 -0.33 -49.86
CA PRO A 597 9.31 -1.03 -50.53
C PRO A 597 10.04 -0.17 -51.57
N PHE A 598 11.27 -0.54 -51.93
CA PHE A 598 12.05 0.12 -52.99
C PHE A 598 12.75 -0.90 -53.90
N ASN A 599 13.16 -0.46 -55.09
CA ASN A 599 13.88 -1.30 -56.05
C ASN A 599 15.40 -1.15 -55.89
N THR A 600 15.92 0.04 -56.19
CA THR A 600 17.38 0.30 -56.20
C THR A 600 17.83 1.16 -55.02
N ILE A 601 17.20 2.32 -54.80
CA ILE A 601 17.64 3.32 -53.81
C ILE A 601 16.50 3.64 -52.84
N THR A 602 16.84 3.84 -51.57
CA THR A 602 15.96 4.41 -50.54
C THR A 602 16.71 5.45 -49.72
N THR A 603 15.99 6.39 -49.11
CA THR A 603 16.56 7.38 -48.19
C THR A 603 16.24 7.02 -46.74
N ILE A 604 17.25 6.97 -45.88
CA ILE A 604 17.15 6.81 -44.43
C ILE A 604 17.32 8.18 -43.78
N SER A 605 16.36 8.60 -42.95
CA SER A 605 16.39 9.90 -42.25
C SER A 605 16.47 9.70 -40.74
N TYR A 606 17.35 10.44 -40.06
CA TYR A 606 17.56 10.33 -38.61
C TYR A 606 17.93 11.69 -37.98
N THR A 607 17.60 11.87 -36.70
CA THR A 607 17.87 13.07 -35.89
C THR A 607 18.72 12.67 -34.68
N LEU A 608 19.73 13.48 -34.37
CA LEU A 608 20.62 13.32 -33.23
C LEU A 608 20.38 14.45 -32.20
N PRO A 609 20.20 14.14 -30.91
CA PRO A 609 19.94 15.14 -29.87
C PRO A 609 21.20 15.90 -29.44
N VAL A 610 22.37 15.26 -29.57
CA VAL A 610 23.68 15.76 -29.13
C VAL A 610 24.77 15.33 -30.13
N ASP A 611 25.93 15.98 -30.06
CA ASP A 611 27.11 15.60 -30.84
C ASP A 611 27.57 14.19 -30.43
N THR A 612 27.64 13.26 -31.40
CA THR A 612 27.87 11.83 -31.10
C THR A 612 28.44 11.06 -32.30
N ASN A 613 28.99 9.86 -32.05
CA ASN A 613 29.40 8.93 -33.10
C ASN A 613 28.18 8.12 -33.57
N VAL A 614 27.93 8.11 -34.88
CA VAL A 614 26.82 7.38 -35.50
C VAL A 614 27.32 6.23 -36.36
N GLU A 615 26.70 5.07 -36.23
CA GLU A 615 26.83 3.94 -37.13
C GLU A 615 25.46 3.50 -37.67
N ILE A 616 25.34 3.32 -38.99
CA ILE A 616 24.13 2.77 -39.62
C ILE A 616 24.51 1.47 -40.29
N ILE A 617 23.95 0.35 -39.82
CA ILE A 617 24.26 -1.00 -40.29
C ILE A 617 23.00 -1.65 -40.84
N VAL A 618 23.10 -2.30 -42.00
CA VAL A 618 22.03 -3.12 -42.59
C VAL A 618 22.30 -4.59 -42.30
N TYR A 619 21.25 -5.32 -41.93
CA TYR A 619 21.21 -6.74 -41.62
C TYR A 619 20.19 -7.47 -42.50
N ASP A 620 20.47 -8.73 -42.81
CA ASP A 620 19.49 -9.64 -43.43
C ASP A 620 18.47 -10.18 -42.41
N ASN A 621 17.53 -11.00 -42.88
CA ASN A 621 16.47 -11.60 -42.07
C ASN A 621 16.95 -12.62 -41.02
N VAL A 622 18.21 -13.06 -41.07
CA VAL A 622 18.81 -13.94 -40.06
C VAL A 622 19.78 -13.18 -39.14
N GLY A 623 19.83 -11.85 -39.22
CA GLY A 623 20.61 -10.98 -38.34
C GLY A 623 22.09 -10.85 -38.74
N ARG A 624 22.48 -11.30 -39.93
CA ARG A 624 23.85 -11.13 -40.43
C ARG A 624 24.00 -9.74 -41.04
N LYS A 625 25.08 -9.04 -40.66
CA LYS A 625 25.46 -7.74 -41.22
C LYS A 625 25.76 -7.86 -42.71
N VAL A 626 25.07 -7.09 -43.53
CA VAL A 626 25.24 -7.08 -45.01
C VAL A 626 25.84 -5.78 -45.53
N SER A 627 25.72 -4.66 -44.81
CA SER A 627 26.34 -3.39 -45.19
C SER A 627 26.49 -2.43 -44.00
N THR A 628 27.48 -1.53 -44.04
CA THR A 628 27.56 -0.33 -43.18
C THR A 628 27.36 0.89 -44.07
N VAL A 629 26.31 1.67 -43.80
CA VAL A 629 25.88 2.83 -44.60
C VAL A 629 26.56 4.11 -44.13
N VAL A 630 26.72 4.27 -42.80
CA VAL A 630 27.38 5.42 -42.17
C VAL A 630 28.21 4.91 -41.01
N ALA A 631 29.40 5.47 -40.82
CA ALA A 631 30.21 5.30 -39.61
C ALA A 631 31.03 6.58 -39.37
N GLY A 632 30.81 7.27 -38.25
CA GLY A 632 31.62 8.42 -37.85
C GLY A 632 30.91 9.45 -36.98
N SER A 633 31.64 10.49 -36.57
CA SER A 633 31.14 11.56 -35.72
C SER A 633 30.22 12.53 -36.47
N LYS A 634 29.08 12.90 -35.86
CA LYS A 634 28.09 13.84 -36.36
C LYS A 634 27.66 14.79 -35.23
N LYS A 635 27.40 16.06 -35.58
CA LYS A 635 26.84 17.03 -34.64
C LYS A 635 25.34 16.78 -34.39
N ALA A 636 24.78 17.35 -33.34
CA ALA A 636 23.34 17.39 -33.14
C ALA A 636 22.62 17.97 -34.38
N GLY A 637 21.52 17.35 -34.80
CA GLY A 637 20.77 17.75 -35.99
C GLY A 637 20.13 16.59 -36.75
N THR A 638 19.40 16.92 -37.81
CA THR A 638 18.72 15.96 -38.69
C THR A 638 19.53 15.70 -39.95
N TYR A 639 19.64 14.43 -40.33
CA TYR A 639 20.43 13.93 -41.45
C TYR A 639 19.60 13.00 -42.32
N THR A 640 19.97 12.94 -43.60
CA THR A 640 19.47 11.96 -44.57
C THR A 640 20.65 11.27 -45.22
N VAL A 641 20.52 9.96 -45.47
CA VAL A 641 21.51 9.17 -46.20
C VAL A 641 20.82 8.24 -47.19
N GLU A 642 21.35 8.16 -48.40
CA GLU A 642 20.87 7.22 -49.40
C GLU A 642 21.49 5.83 -49.18
N PHE A 643 20.67 4.80 -49.37
CA PHE A 643 21.10 3.41 -49.36
C PHE A 643 20.78 2.77 -50.71
N ASP A 644 21.82 2.28 -51.40
CA ASP A 644 21.71 1.50 -52.64
C ASP A 644 21.66 -0.01 -52.30
N GLY A 645 20.49 -0.61 -52.52
CA GLY A 645 20.23 -2.02 -52.32
C GLY A 645 20.40 -2.89 -53.57
N SER A 646 20.92 -2.35 -54.68
CA SER A 646 21.01 -3.05 -55.99
C SER A 646 21.75 -4.39 -55.93
N GLN A 647 22.71 -4.54 -55.03
CA GLN A 647 23.50 -5.75 -54.84
C GLN A 647 22.85 -6.76 -53.88
N LEU A 648 21.71 -6.43 -53.28
CA LEU A 648 20.99 -7.29 -52.34
C LEU A 648 19.77 -7.95 -53.01
N PRO A 649 19.53 -9.26 -52.80
CA PRO A 649 18.33 -9.94 -53.31
C PRO A 649 17.03 -9.31 -52.81
N THR A 650 15.93 -9.52 -53.55
CA THR A 650 14.56 -9.20 -53.10
C THR A 650 14.28 -9.89 -51.77
N GLY A 651 13.79 -9.12 -50.79
CA GLY A 651 13.57 -9.63 -49.44
C GLY A 651 13.42 -8.54 -48.39
N ASN A 652 13.21 -8.98 -47.15
CA ASN A 652 13.14 -8.09 -45.99
C ASN A 652 14.53 -7.95 -45.37
N TYR A 653 14.87 -6.71 -45.02
CA TYR A 653 16.12 -6.34 -44.35
C TYR A 653 15.81 -5.38 -43.20
N PHE A 654 16.79 -5.23 -42.32
CA PHE A 654 16.70 -4.33 -41.17
C PHE A 654 17.88 -3.38 -41.19
N TYR A 655 17.68 -2.11 -40.92
CA TYR A 655 18.77 -1.19 -40.63
C TYR A 655 18.71 -0.75 -39.17
N LYS A 656 19.86 -0.75 -38.52
CA LYS A 656 20.06 -0.26 -37.16
C LYS A 656 20.91 1.00 -37.21
N VAL A 657 20.39 2.09 -36.65
CA VAL A 657 21.15 3.31 -36.38
C VAL A 657 21.58 3.25 -34.92
N VAL A 658 22.88 3.41 -34.66
CA VAL A 658 23.49 3.43 -33.34
C VAL A 658 24.17 4.78 -33.16
N ALA A 659 23.94 5.44 -32.04
CA ALA A 659 24.51 6.73 -31.70
C ALA A 659 24.82 6.79 -30.19
N ASN A 660 26.03 6.38 -29.78
CA ASN A 660 26.38 6.09 -28.38
C ASN A 660 25.31 5.21 -27.68
N ASP A 661 24.62 5.74 -26.66
CA ASP A 661 23.59 5.03 -25.88
C ASP A 661 22.24 4.94 -26.61
N TYR A 662 22.10 5.63 -27.76
CA TYR A 662 20.89 5.57 -28.57
C TYR A 662 21.00 4.48 -29.64
N SER A 663 19.94 3.69 -29.83
CA SER A 663 19.82 2.87 -31.03
C SER A 663 18.38 2.69 -31.46
N ALA A 664 18.17 2.62 -32.77
CA ALA A 664 16.86 2.36 -33.35
C ALA A 664 16.98 1.45 -34.57
N THR A 665 16.09 0.45 -34.65
CA THR A 665 16.02 -0.49 -35.76
C THR A 665 14.72 -0.29 -36.54
N LYS A 666 14.83 -0.33 -37.87
CA LYS A 666 13.71 -0.21 -38.81
C LYS A 666 13.84 -1.25 -39.90
N ARG A 667 12.70 -1.63 -40.49
CA ARG A 667 12.62 -2.68 -41.51
C ARG A 667 12.33 -2.06 -42.88
N PHE A 668 13.02 -2.54 -43.92
CA PHE A 668 12.65 -2.26 -45.30
C PHE A 668 12.54 -3.52 -46.16
N ALA A 669 11.79 -3.40 -47.26
CA ALA A 669 11.67 -4.44 -48.27
C ALA A 669 12.26 -3.97 -49.59
N ILE A 670 13.09 -4.81 -50.19
CA ILE A 670 13.58 -4.65 -51.56
C ILE A 670 12.69 -5.48 -52.49
N VAL A 671 12.11 -4.86 -53.51
CA VAL A 671 11.23 -5.51 -54.51
C VAL A 671 11.76 -5.17 -55.90
N ARG A 672 11.99 -6.19 -56.72
CA ARG A 672 12.52 -6.06 -58.08
C ARG A 672 11.44 -6.30 -59.13
#